data_AF-A0A1J5LC34-F1
#
_entry.id   AF-A0A1J5LC34-F1
#
_cell.length_a   1.000
_cell.length_b   1.000
_cell.length_c   1.000
_cell.angle_alpha   90.00
_cell.angle_beta   90.00
_cell.angle_gamma   90.00
#
_symmetry.space_group_name_H-M   'P 1'
#
loop_
_entity.id
_entity.type
_entity.pdbx_description
1 polymer ?
#
loop_
_entity_poly.entity_id
_entity_poly.type
_entity_poly.pdbx_seq_one_letter_code
_entity_poly.pdbx_strand_id
1 'polypeptide(L)'
;MSYRVDLAVLSEQSPACRFALTLHNLSDQDIHNWSFNFIMDRYIQPDSISHGQLTQTGSYCVLNPNAQVLKANGHFYCEFSINTAPLRFYTDGFKDAALINFDTDEHHDVTITPIALASPHRERAEIPHAEAADICVIPKPNSMETSPGYFTLSNKSQITLQANRAEDAATWLQQELVTLFDFQTQAIGRSDIRYRTNPTCDKNEYQLTVDQSGVTLEANSSAGFVHATASFIQLIKKSDDKNALIIPFVQISDAPRYDYRGMMLDCSRHFHPVERVKRLINQLAHYKFNTFHWHLTDDEGWRIEIKAFPELTQIGAHRSTQSELEPQFSHIDQTYSGFYSQDEIKEIITFAQQRGITIIPEIDVPGHCRAAIKALPELLVDPDDQSQYRSVQNYNDNVLSPALPGTYTFLEKVLEEVASLFPSPWVHIGADEVPNGVWEKSEKCQSLMEENGYKDPKELQGHLLRFAEKKLRSLGKRMVGWEEAQHGDKVSKDTIIYSWLSEDAALKCAKQGFDVILQPAQHTYLDMAQDYAPEEPGVNWANVLPLKQAYQYEPLSDVSDNDPIKKRILGVQCALWCEIVTHQERMDYMIFPRLTAMAEAYWTSNEQRDWDNYLTRLKGHLPLLDQQNVQYRSPWK
;
A
#
# COMPACT_ATOMS: atom_id res chain seq x y z
N MET A 1 33.74 -11.28 -3.08
CA MET A 1 32.47 -12.01 -3.14
C MET A 1 32.80 -13.49 -3.15
N SER A 2 32.57 -14.16 -2.03
CA SER A 2 32.98 -15.57 -1.85
C SER A 2 31.96 -16.55 -2.42
N TYR A 3 30.69 -16.15 -2.52
CA TYR A 3 29.59 -17.00 -2.98
C TYR A 3 28.69 -16.24 -3.96
N ARG A 4 28.17 -16.94 -4.97
CA ARG A 4 27.27 -16.39 -5.98
C ARG A 4 26.23 -17.42 -6.39
N VAL A 5 24.99 -17.00 -6.62
CA VAL A 5 23.94 -17.83 -7.20
C VAL A 5 23.49 -17.29 -8.55
N ASP A 6 23.38 -18.19 -9.53
CA ASP A 6 22.84 -17.92 -10.86
C ASP A 6 21.51 -18.67 -11.00
N LEU A 7 20.47 -17.96 -11.44
CA LEU A 7 19.15 -18.52 -11.74
C LEU A 7 18.85 -18.33 -13.23
N ALA A 8 18.43 -19.39 -13.92
CA ALA A 8 18.11 -19.34 -15.34
C ALA A 8 16.81 -20.08 -15.66
N VAL A 9 16.00 -19.50 -16.56
CA VAL A 9 14.83 -20.16 -17.12
C VAL A 9 15.29 -21.19 -18.15
N LEU A 10 15.04 -22.47 -17.90
CA LEU A 10 15.40 -23.57 -18.81
C LEU A 10 14.32 -23.82 -19.86
N SER A 11 13.05 -23.73 -19.47
CA SER A 11 11.91 -23.94 -20.36
C SER A 11 10.62 -23.35 -19.78
N GLU A 12 9.76 -22.85 -20.66
CA GLU A 12 8.44 -22.32 -20.34
C GLU A 12 7.39 -23.17 -21.07
N GLN A 13 6.65 -24.02 -20.35
CA GLN A 13 5.60 -24.87 -20.93
C GLN A 13 4.37 -24.85 -20.03
N SER A 14 3.30 -24.19 -20.46
CA SER A 14 2.07 -24.09 -19.66
C SER A 14 1.61 -25.46 -19.11
N PRO A 15 1.37 -25.59 -17.80
CA PRO A 15 1.32 -24.53 -16.78
C PRO A 15 2.64 -24.27 -16.03
N ALA A 16 3.74 -24.94 -16.37
CA ALA A 16 4.97 -24.95 -15.59
C ALA A 16 6.18 -24.30 -16.30
N CYS A 17 6.96 -23.54 -15.54
CA CYS A 17 8.29 -23.10 -15.94
C CYS A 17 9.35 -23.89 -15.17
N ARG A 18 10.44 -24.28 -15.83
CA ARG A 18 11.57 -25.02 -15.23
C ARG A 18 12.80 -24.14 -15.15
N PHE A 19 13.53 -24.24 -14.05
CA PHE A 19 14.64 -23.37 -13.69
C PHE A 19 15.89 -24.17 -13.36
N ALA A 20 17.05 -23.58 -13.66
CA ALA A 20 18.34 -24.02 -13.18
C ALA A 20 18.85 -23.04 -12.12
N LEU A 21 19.23 -23.58 -10.96
CA LEU A 21 19.94 -22.89 -9.90
C LEU A 21 21.38 -23.42 -9.89
N THR A 22 22.35 -22.51 -10.02
CA THR A 22 23.78 -22.82 -9.85
C THR A 22 24.37 -21.97 -8.75
N LEU A 23 24.75 -22.60 -7.64
CA LEU A 23 25.40 -21.95 -6.51
C LEU A 23 26.91 -22.19 -6.57
N HIS A 24 27.68 -21.12 -6.61
CA HIS A 24 29.13 -21.15 -6.73
C HIS A 24 29.80 -20.84 -5.39
N ASN A 25 30.76 -21.68 -5.01
CA ASN A 25 31.77 -21.34 -4.01
C ASN A 25 33.01 -20.82 -4.74
N LEU A 26 33.18 -19.51 -4.71
CA LEU A 26 34.28 -18.78 -5.33
C LEU A 26 35.45 -18.55 -4.34
N SER A 27 35.36 -19.13 -3.14
CA SER A 27 36.39 -19.05 -2.13
C SER A 27 37.40 -20.19 -2.24
N ASP A 28 38.51 -20.04 -1.51
CA ASP A 28 39.55 -21.06 -1.38
C ASP A 28 39.28 -22.08 -0.26
N GLN A 29 38.08 -22.05 0.36
CA GLN A 29 37.71 -22.94 1.46
C GLN A 29 36.49 -23.79 1.11
N ASP A 30 36.49 -25.05 1.56
CA ASP A 30 35.31 -25.91 1.52
C ASP A 30 34.29 -25.41 2.56
N ILE A 31 32.99 -25.41 2.22
CA ILE A 31 31.93 -25.31 3.22
C ILE A 31 31.38 -26.71 3.48
N HIS A 32 31.30 -27.08 4.75
CA HIS A 32 30.68 -28.32 5.20
C HIS A 32 29.30 -28.02 5.80
N ASN A 33 28.39 -29.00 5.75
CA ASN A 33 27.12 -28.96 6.47
C ASN A 33 26.36 -27.65 6.24
N TRP A 34 26.13 -27.37 4.96
CA TRP A 34 25.60 -26.11 4.48
C TRP A 34 24.18 -26.27 3.95
N SER A 35 23.41 -25.19 4.03
CA SER A 35 22.11 -25.03 3.40
C SER A 35 22.09 -23.74 2.58
N PHE A 36 21.36 -23.75 1.47
CA PHE A 36 21.14 -22.54 0.67
C PHE A 36 19.76 -21.97 0.99
N ASN A 37 19.77 -20.77 1.57
CA ASN A 37 18.59 -20.07 2.04
C ASN A 37 18.33 -18.92 1.08
N PHE A 38 17.11 -18.79 0.56
CA PHE A 38 16.80 -17.75 -0.42
C PHE A 38 15.32 -17.35 -0.37
N ILE A 39 15.03 -16.17 -0.90
CA ILE A 39 13.68 -15.65 -1.01
C ILE A 39 13.15 -15.82 -2.44
N MET A 40 11.98 -16.44 -2.57
CA MET A 40 11.23 -16.58 -3.80
C MET A 40 9.70 -16.61 -3.56
N ASP A 41 8.98 -15.69 -4.19
CA ASP A 41 7.54 -15.48 -3.97
C ASP A 41 6.65 -16.47 -4.74
N ARG A 42 7.25 -17.33 -5.57
CA ARG A 42 6.53 -18.35 -6.34
C ARG A 42 6.64 -19.70 -5.64
N TYR A 43 5.56 -20.47 -5.67
CA TYR A 43 5.54 -21.80 -5.08
C TYR A 43 6.37 -22.80 -5.89
N ILE A 44 7.47 -23.26 -5.30
CA ILE A 44 8.33 -24.31 -5.87
C ILE A 44 7.63 -25.66 -5.69
N GLN A 45 7.45 -26.40 -6.79
CA GLN A 45 6.89 -27.75 -6.73
C GLN A 45 7.88 -28.68 -6.02
N PRO A 46 7.59 -29.22 -4.82
CA PRO A 46 8.58 -29.95 -4.03
C PRO A 46 9.12 -31.18 -4.77
N ASP A 47 8.24 -31.89 -5.49
CA ASP A 47 8.59 -33.09 -6.27
C ASP A 47 9.41 -32.80 -7.54
N SER A 48 9.62 -31.52 -7.88
CA SER A 48 10.41 -31.12 -9.05
C SER A 48 11.89 -30.86 -8.76
N ILE A 49 12.27 -30.87 -7.49
CA ILE A 49 13.65 -30.61 -7.04
C ILE A 49 14.55 -31.77 -7.48
N SER A 50 15.55 -31.47 -8.33
CA SER A 50 16.41 -32.52 -8.88
C SER A 50 17.51 -33.00 -7.92
N HIS A 51 18.03 -32.11 -7.08
CA HIS A 51 19.10 -32.42 -6.13
C HIS A 51 18.86 -31.69 -4.79
N GLY A 52 18.75 -32.46 -3.71
CA GLY A 52 18.47 -31.94 -2.37
C GLY A 52 17.00 -32.03 -1.97
N GLN A 53 16.67 -31.43 -0.84
CA GLN A 53 15.33 -31.27 -0.31
C GLN A 53 15.05 -29.79 -0.05
N LEU A 54 13.88 -29.31 -0.45
CA LEU A 54 13.49 -27.91 -0.28
C LEU A 54 12.28 -27.83 0.64
N THR A 55 12.37 -26.95 1.65
CA THR A 55 11.23 -26.47 2.41
C THR A 55 10.93 -25.03 2.04
N GLN A 56 9.65 -24.68 1.95
CA GLN A 56 9.21 -23.33 1.65
C GLN A 56 8.12 -22.92 2.65
N THR A 57 8.34 -21.78 3.32
CA THR A 57 7.40 -21.15 4.23
C THR A 57 7.19 -19.72 3.74
N GLY A 58 6.05 -19.45 3.11
CA GLY A 58 5.84 -18.17 2.45
C GLY A 58 6.79 -17.98 1.26
N SER A 59 7.55 -16.88 1.28
CA SER A 59 8.63 -16.59 0.35
C SER A 59 9.98 -17.24 0.71
N TYR A 60 10.16 -17.71 1.94
CA TYR A 60 11.44 -18.21 2.43
C TYR A 60 11.65 -19.69 2.10
N CYS A 61 12.73 -19.96 1.39
CA CYS A 61 13.10 -21.28 0.91
C CYS A 61 14.42 -21.72 1.55
N VAL A 62 14.46 -22.97 2.04
CA VAL A 62 15.67 -23.62 2.53
C VAL A 62 15.94 -24.86 1.70
N LEU A 63 17.01 -24.83 0.91
CA LEU A 63 17.47 -25.96 0.10
C LEU A 63 18.61 -26.67 0.81
N ASN A 64 18.32 -27.88 1.28
CA ASN A 64 19.28 -28.80 1.87
C ASN A 64 19.87 -29.72 0.80
N PRO A 65 21.14 -29.54 0.40
CA PRO A 65 21.75 -30.31 -0.66
C PRO A 65 22.01 -31.76 -0.22
N ASN A 66 21.99 -32.69 -1.17
CA ASN A 66 22.40 -34.08 -0.91
C ASN A 66 23.91 -34.18 -0.58
N ALA A 67 24.70 -33.19 -0.99
CA ALA A 67 26.14 -33.14 -0.78
C ALA A 67 26.45 -32.37 0.51
N GLN A 68 27.13 -33.03 1.45
CA GLN A 68 27.54 -32.42 2.72
C GLN A 68 28.65 -31.36 2.58
N VAL A 69 29.32 -31.28 1.43
CA VAL A 69 30.45 -30.36 1.22
C VAL A 69 30.32 -29.63 -0.10
N LEU A 70 30.34 -28.31 -0.07
CA LEU A 70 30.51 -27.45 -1.24
C LEU A 70 31.99 -27.08 -1.35
N LYS A 71 32.69 -27.75 -2.28
CA LYS A 71 34.14 -27.59 -2.45
C LYS A 71 34.55 -26.17 -2.81
N ALA A 72 35.72 -25.76 -2.32
CA ALA A 72 36.41 -24.56 -2.76
C ALA A 72 36.49 -24.52 -4.29
N ASN A 73 36.22 -23.36 -4.89
CA ASN A 73 36.15 -23.18 -6.36
C ASN A 73 35.16 -24.13 -7.08
N GLY A 74 34.24 -24.76 -6.34
CA GLY A 74 33.22 -25.68 -6.83
C GLY A 74 31.87 -25.01 -7.03
N HIS A 75 30.88 -25.81 -7.44
CA HIS A 75 29.49 -25.37 -7.52
C HIS A 75 28.52 -26.51 -7.20
N PHE A 76 27.30 -26.12 -6.83
CA PHE A 76 26.15 -26.98 -6.68
C PHE A 76 25.10 -26.61 -7.72
N TYR A 77 24.49 -27.61 -8.36
CA TYR A 77 23.47 -27.44 -9.38
C TYR A 77 22.17 -28.12 -8.94
N CYS A 78 21.06 -27.42 -9.12
CA CYS A 78 19.72 -27.95 -8.87
C CYS A 78 18.73 -27.42 -9.92
N GLU A 79 17.75 -28.24 -10.27
CA GLU A 79 16.61 -27.85 -11.10
C GLU A 79 15.34 -27.91 -10.26
N PHE A 80 14.40 -27.04 -10.57
CA PHE A 80 13.05 -27.09 -10.02
C PHE A 80 12.04 -26.49 -11.01
N SER A 81 10.76 -26.69 -10.73
CA SER A 81 9.66 -26.16 -11.51
C SER A 81 8.68 -25.37 -10.65
N ILE A 82 8.07 -24.35 -11.26
CA ILE A 82 6.99 -23.55 -10.68
C ILE A 82 5.80 -23.48 -11.65
N ASN A 83 4.58 -23.52 -11.12
CA ASN A 83 3.37 -23.38 -11.91
C ASN A 83 3.03 -21.90 -12.07
N THR A 84 3.59 -21.26 -13.09
CA THR A 84 3.44 -19.82 -13.35
C THR A 84 3.43 -19.54 -14.85
N ALA A 85 2.82 -18.42 -15.21
CA ALA A 85 3.10 -17.76 -16.48
C ALA A 85 4.61 -17.40 -16.57
N PRO A 86 5.17 -17.25 -17.79
CA PRO A 86 6.56 -16.85 -17.98
C PRO A 86 6.96 -15.64 -17.14
N LEU A 87 8.12 -15.73 -16.47
CA LEU A 87 8.67 -14.61 -15.71
C LEU A 87 9.15 -13.52 -16.67
N ARG A 88 8.91 -12.26 -16.32
CA ARG A 88 9.10 -11.12 -17.24
C ARG A 88 10.08 -10.09 -16.71
N PHE A 89 10.31 -10.05 -15.40
CA PHE A 89 11.12 -9.05 -14.73
C PHE A 89 12.26 -9.69 -13.94
N TYR A 90 13.36 -8.97 -13.75
CA TYR A 90 14.44 -9.47 -12.90
C TYR A 90 13.99 -9.61 -11.43
N THR A 91 12.99 -8.83 -10.99
CA THR A 91 12.36 -8.93 -9.67
C THR A 91 11.59 -10.23 -9.45
N ASP A 92 11.24 -10.97 -10.51
CA ASP A 92 10.65 -12.31 -10.37
C ASP A 92 11.65 -13.35 -9.83
N GLY A 93 12.96 -13.07 -9.91
CA GLY A 93 14.03 -13.94 -9.42
C GLY A 93 14.16 -13.97 -7.90
N PHE A 94 15.34 -14.39 -7.42
CA PHE A 94 15.65 -14.37 -5.98
C PHE A 94 15.82 -12.93 -5.50
N LYS A 95 15.21 -12.60 -4.35
CA LYS A 95 15.30 -11.25 -3.75
C LYS A 95 16.44 -11.13 -2.77
N ASP A 96 16.72 -12.22 -2.06
CA ASP A 96 17.76 -12.30 -1.04
C ASP A 96 18.23 -13.76 -0.93
N ALA A 97 19.46 -13.96 -0.48
CA ALA A 97 20.10 -15.26 -0.42
C ALA A 97 21.29 -15.31 0.55
N ALA A 98 21.36 -16.39 1.32
CA ALA A 98 22.46 -16.68 2.23
C ALA A 98 22.84 -18.16 2.18
N LEU A 99 24.12 -18.44 2.43
CA LEU A 99 24.62 -19.76 2.75
C LEU A 99 24.75 -19.87 4.27
N ILE A 100 24.13 -20.88 4.86
CA ILE A 100 24.16 -21.08 6.32
C ILE A 100 24.80 -22.43 6.62
N ASN A 101 25.85 -22.42 7.44
CA ASN A 101 26.40 -23.62 8.05
C ASN A 101 25.58 -23.98 9.29
N PHE A 102 24.86 -25.10 9.26
CA PHE A 102 23.94 -25.45 10.34
C PHE A 102 24.63 -26.07 11.57
N ASP A 103 25.93 -26.40 11.51
CA ASP A 103 26.68 -26.81 12.70
C ASP A 103 27.14 -25.60 13.54
N THR A 104 27.51 -24.51 12.86
CA THR A 104 28.11 -23.32 13.50
C THR A 104 27.19 -22.11 13.53
N ASP A 105 26.08 -22.16 12.79
CA ASP A 105 25.19 -21.03 12.53
C ASP A 105 25.92 -19.85 11.86
N GLU A 106 26.96 -20.16 11.07
CA GLU A 106 27.70 -19.15 10.32
C GLU A 106 26.96 -18.81 9.04
N HIS A 107 26.67 -17.52 8.86
CA HIS A 107 26.03 -16.97 7.67
C HIS A 107 27.06 -16.42 6.69
N HIS A 108 26.86 -16.71 5.41
CA HIS A 108 27.66 -16.15 4.33
C HIS A 108 26.76 -15.50 3.28
N ASP A 109 27.04 -14.24 2.96
CA ASP A 109 26.35 -13.50 1.91
C ASP A 109 26.53 -14.17 0.54
N VAL A 110 25.43 -14.29 -0.20
CA VAL A 110 25.44 -14.82 -1.56
C VAL A 110 25.11 -13.70 -2.53
N THR A 111 26.01 -13.42 -3.46
CA THR A 111 25.71 -12.49 -4.56
C THR A 111 24.68 -13.11 -5.50
N ILE A 112 23.57 -12.42 -5.73
CA ILE A 112 22.50 -12.87 -6.63
C ILE A 112 22.73 -12.29 -8.02
N THR A 113 22.93 -13.14 -9.01
CA THR A 113 22.92 -12.73 -10.41
C THR A 113 21.47 -12.51 -10.86
N PRO A 114 21.15 -11.40 -11.59
CA PRO A 114 19.83 -11.23 -12.18
C PRO A 114 19.43 -12.46 -12.99
N ILE A 115 18.19 -12.91 -12.82
CA ILE A 115 17.69 -14.12 -13.49
C ILE A 115 17.87 -14.02 -15.01
N ALA A 116 18.39 -15.09 -15.63
CA ALA A 116 18.43 -15.22 -17.08
C ALA A 116 17.03 -15.57 -17.60
N LEU A 117 16.26 -14.52 -17.95
CA LEU A 117 14.90 -14.62 -18.50
C LEU A 117 14.93 -15.23 -19.90
N ALA A 118 14.01 -16.16 -20.19
CA ALA A 118 13.83 -16.69 -21.54
C ALA A 118 12.97 -15.76 -22.42
N SER A 119 11.96 -15.13 -21.82
CA SER A 119 10.94 -14.36 -22.56
C SER A 119 10.68 -12.97 -21.97
N PRO A 120 11.66 -12.04 -21.92
CA PRO A 120 11.37 -10.65 -21.54
C PRO A 120 10.46 -9.96 -22.57
N HIS A 121 9.68 -8.95 -22.16
CA HIS A 121 8.91 -8.15 -23.10
C HIS A 121 9.83 -7.35 -24.03
N ARG A 122 9.41 -7.23 -25.30
CA ARG A 122 10.08 -6.38 -26.29
C ARG A 122 9.51 -4.97 -26.37
N GLU A 123 8.23 -4.82 -26.04
CA GLU A 123 7.55 -3.53 -26.04
C GLU A 123 8.05 -2.62 -24.90
N ARG A 124 7.84 -1.31 -25.03
CA ARG A 124 8.14 -0.31 -24.00
C ARG A 124 7.01 0.73 -24.00
N ALA A 125 6.65 1.21 -22.82
CA ALA A 125 5.71 2.30 -22.67
C ALA A 125 6.39 3.63 -23.06
N GLU A 126 5.84 4.31 -24.05
CA GLU A 126 6.36 5.60 -24.52
C GLU A 126 5.56 6.75 -23.90
N ILE A 127 6.27 7.77 -23.40
CA ILE A 127 5.70 9.05 -22.98
C ILE A 127 6.10 10.09 -24.03
N PRO A 128 5.14 10.76 -24.69
CA PRO A 128 5.47 11.78 -25.68
C PRO A 128 6.20 12.94 -25.01
N HIS A 129 6.99 13.67 -25.80
CA HIS A 129 7.56 14.93 -25.36
C HIS A 129 6.44 15.91 -24.99
N ALA A 130 6.61 16.61 -23.87
CA ALA A 130 5.68 17.63 -23.40
C ALA A 130 6.47 18.84 -22.90
N GLU A 131 6.01 20.02 -23.27
CA GLU A 131 6.51 21.28 -22.71
C GLU A 131 5.95 21.47 -21.29
N ALA A 132 6.73 22.06 -20.39
CA ALA A 132 6.26 22.37 -19.05
C ALA A 132 5.19 23.48 -19.10
N ALA A 133 4.05 23.25 -18.45
CA ALA A 133 3.05 24.30 -18.26
C ALA A 133 3.57 25.38 -17.27
N ASP A 134 3.15 26.63 -17.47
CA ASP A 134 3.49 27.71 -16.54
C ASP A 134 2.73 27.59 -15.22
N ILE A 135 1.51 27.04 -15.25
CA ILE A 135 0.66 26.82 -14.07
C ILE A 135 0.38 25.33 -13.96
N CYS A 136 0.95 24.71 -12.93
CA CYS A 136 0.94 23.26 -12.74
C CYS A 136 0.19 22.92 -11.46
N VAL A 137 -1.13 22.75 -11.57
CA VAL A 137 -1.96 22.26 -10.47
C VAL A 137 -2.40 20.82 -10.78
N ILE A 138 -2.10 19.92 -9.85
CA ILE A 138 -2.43 18.50 -9.86
C ILE A 138 -3.09 18.14 -8.53
N PRO A 139 -4.32 17.58 -8.51
CA PRO A 139 -5.22 17.40 -9.64
C PRO A 139 -5.57 18.70 -10.37
N LYS A 140 -5.90 18.62 -11.67
CA LYS A 140 -6.42 19.76 -12.43
C LYS A 140 -7.71 20.29 -11.76
N PRO A 141 -7.78 21.59 -11.41
CA PRO A 141 -9.02 22.16 -10.92
C PRO A 141 -10.14 22.09 -11.97
N ASN A 142 -11.38 21.86 -11.54
CA ASN A 142 -12.52 21.77 -12.45
C ASN A 142 -12.83 23.11 -13.12
N SER A 143 -12.55 24.24 -12.45
CA SER A 143 -12.61 25.58 -13.04
C SER A 143 -11.43 26.42 -12.58
N MET A 144 -10.67 26.95 -13.54
CA MET A 144 -9.55 27.86 -13.30
C MET A 144 -9.47 28.91 -14.40
N GLU A 145 -9.52 30.19 -14.00
CA GLU A 145 -9.26 31.34 -14.86
C GLU A 145 -7.91 31.94 -14.50
N THR A 146 -7.14 32.35 -15.51
CA THR A 146 -5.81 32.91 -15.34
C THR A 146 -5.76 34.33 -15.88
N SER A 147 -4.91 35.17 -15.28
CA SER A 147 -4.68 36.54 -15.75
C SER A 147 -3.18 36.87 -15.75
N PRO A 148 -2.71 37.79 -16.62
CA PRO A 148 -1.32 38.19 -16.61
C PRO A 148 -0.93 38.88 -15.29
N GLY A 149 0.17 38.43 -14.68
CA GLY A 149 0.74 39.05 -13.49
C GLY A 149 0.95 38.06 -12.35
N TYR A 150 1.60 38.56 -11.30
CA TYR A 150 1.93 37.79 -10.11
C TYR A 150 1.66 38.62 -8.86
N PHE A 151 1.21 37.94 -7.80
CA PHE A 151 1.26 38.46 -6.45
C PHE A 151 2.58 38.06 -5.80
N THR A 152 3.20 38.98 -5.05
CA THR A 152 4.50 38.74 -4.39
C THR A 152 4.32 38.63 -2.89
N LEU A 153 4.73 37.50 -2.32
CA LEU A 153 4.92 37.35 -0.88
C LEU A 153 6.35 37.72 -0.50
N SER A 154 6.48 38.66 0.42
CA SER A 154 7.71 38.98 1.14
C SER A 154 7.71 38.35 2.54
N ASN A 155 8.86 38.32 3.22
CA ASN A 155 8.96 37.89 4.63
C ASN A 155 8.11 38.71 5.64
N LYS A 156 7.47 39.80 5.20
CA LYS A 156 6.50 40.58 5.99
C LYS A 156 5.06 40.12 5.78
N SER A 157 4.83 39.21 4.83
CA SER A 157 3.51 38.71 4.46
C SER A 157 2.94 37.81 5.54
N GLN A 158 1.62 37.74 5.58
CA GLN A 158 0.92 37.22 6.76
C GLN A 158 -0.28 36.37 6.38
N ILE A 159 -0.56 35.42 7.27
CA ILE A 159 -1.73 34.56 7.19
C ILE A 159 -2.77 35.11 8.17
N THR A 160 -3.92 35.53 7.64
CA THR A 160 -5.07 36.01 8.42
C THR A 160 -6.17 34.97 8.39
N LEU A 161 -6.60 34.53 9.58
CA LEU A 161 -7.74 33.65 9.74
C LEU A 161 -9.00 34.47 10.02
N GLN A 162 -9.98 34.41 9.10
CA GLN A 162 -11.34 34.92 9.29
C GLN A 162 -12.36 33.76 9.38
N ALA A 163 -11.87 32.53 9.50
CA ALA A 163 -12.65 31.31 9.62
C ALA A 163 -11.98 30.35 10.60
N ASN A 164 -12.63 30.04 11.72
CA ASN A 164 -12.06 29.14 12.75
C ASN A 164 -11.75 27.74 12.21
N ARG A 165 -12.51 27.27 11.21
CA ARG A 165 -12.32 25.95 10.59
C ARG A 165 -11.05 25.82 9.74
N ALA A 166 -10.32 26.92 9.52
CA ALA A 166 -9.14 26.97 8.67
C ALA A 166 -7.80 26.86 9.43
N GLU A 167 -7.82 26.73 10.77
CA GLU A 167 -6.61 26.72 11.61
C GLU A 167 -5.61 25.64 11.19
N ASP A 168 -6.07 24.40 11.00
CA ASP A 168 -5.24 23.28 10.55
C ASP A 168 -4.62 23.53 9.18
N ALA A 169 -5.42 23.97 8.21
CA ALA A 169 -4.96 24.25 6.85
C ALA A 169 -3.94 25.39 6.79
N ALA A 170 -4.12 26.44 7.61
CA ALA A 170 -3.17 27.54 7.73
C ALA A 170 -1.88 27.11 8.44
N THR A 171 -1.97 26.25 9.44
CA THR A 171 -0.81 25.67 10.13
C THR A 171 0.00 24.80 9.18
N TRP A 172 -0.68 23.96 8.39
CA TRP A 172 -0.06 23.16 7.35
C TRP A 172 0.63 24.04 6.29
N LEU A 173 -0.03 25.09 5.80
CA LEU A 173 0.59 26.07 4.89
C LEU A 173 1.87 26.67 5.48
N GLN A 174 1.83 27.09 6.74
CA GLN A 174 3.01 27.66 7.40
C GLN A 174 4.18 26.66 7.45
N GLN A 175 3.89 25.39 7.75
CA GLN A 175 4.89 24.33 7.75
C GLN A 175 5.48 24.11 6.35
N GLU A 176 4.65 24.06 5.30
CA GLU A 176 5.11 23.89 3.91
C GLU A 176 5.93 25.09 3.42
N LEU A 177 5.54 26.32 3.81
CA LEU A 177 6.31 27.52 3.49
C LEU A 177 7.73 27.47 4.05
N VAL A 178 7.89 26.97 5.29
CA VAL A 178 9.19 26.79 5.92
C VAL A 178 9.95 25.63 5.25
N THR A 179 9.35 24.46 5.15
CA THR A 179 10.03 23.23 4.68
C THR A 179 10.42 23.33 3.21
N LEU A 180 9.54 23.84 2.34
CA LEU A 180 9.83 23.92 0.91
C LEU A 180 10.66 25.17 0.61
N PHE A 181 10.27 26.32 1.15
CA PHE A 181 10.76 27.60 0.64
C PHE A 181 11.74 28.32 1.57
N ASP A 182 12.01 27.80 2.78
CA ASP A 182 12.71 28.51 3.86
C ASP A 182 12.08 29.90 4.12
N PHE A 183 10.74 29.94 4.05
CA PHE A 183 9.97 31.17 4.08
C PHE A 183 9.11 31.25 5.35
N GLN A 184 9.45 32.18 6.24
CA GLN A 184 8.68 32.45 7.45
C GLN A 184 7.71 33.61 7.25
N THR A 185 6.44 33.37 7.53
CA THR A 185 5.40 34.41 7.59
C THR A 185 5.37 35.08 8.97
N GLN A 186 4.97 36.35 9.03
CA GLN A 186 4.77 37.05 10.30
C GLN A 186 3.32 36.99 10.77
N ALA A 187 3.12 37.01 12.09
CA ALA A 187 1.80 36.96 12.71
C ALA A 187 1.10 38.32 12.91
N ILE A 188 1.76 39.47 12.64
CA ILE A 188 1.25 40.82 13.01
C ILE A 188 1.42 41.85 11.86
N GLY A 189 0.32 42.39 11.28
CA GLY A 189 0.31 43.34 10.14
C GLY A 189 -0.73 43.07 9.01
N ARG A 190 -0.38 43.22 7.71
CA ARG A 190 -1.31 43.24 6.56
C ARG A 190 -1.80 41.85 6.12
N SER A 191 -3.08 41.74 5.73
CA SER A 191 -3.76 40.48 5.35
C SER A 191 -3.49 40.03 3.91
N ASP A 192 -2.26 39.57 3.62
CA ASP A 192 -1.81 39.12 2.30
C ASP A 192 -2.36 37.73 1.92
N ILE A 193 -2.45 36.80 2.87
CA ILE A 193 -3.08 35.48 2.70
C ILE A 193 -4.28 35.42 3.65
N ARG A 194 -5.49 35.26 3.12
CA ARG A 194 -6.74 35.30 3.89
C ARG A 194 -7.51 34.00 3.77
N TYR A 195 -7.80 33.37 4.89
CA TYR A 195 -8.76 32.27 4.97
C TYR A 195 -10.13 32.82 5.39
N ARG A 196 -11.14 32.73 4.52
CA ARG A 196 -12.47 33.30 4.73
C ARG A 196 -13.56 32.24 4.58
N THR A 197 -14.60 32.31 5.41
CA THR A 197 -15.76 31.42 5.24
C THR A 197 -16.56 31.87 4.03
N ASN A 198 -16.80 30.96 3.09
CA ASN A 198 -17.83 31.12 2.06
C ASN A 198 -18.96 30.11 2.30
N PRO A 199 -20.15 30.56 2.76
CA PRO A 199 -21.25 29.66 3.11
C PRO A 199 -21.91 29.00 1.89
N THR A 200 -21.61 29.41 0.66
CA THR A 200 -22.15 28.80 -0.56
C THR A 200 -21.39 27.56 -1.00
N CYS A 201 -20.19 27.31 -0.45
CA CYS A 201 -19.42 26.10 -0.72
C CYS A 201 -20.00 24.91 0.04
N ASP A 202 -20.16 23.79 -0.65
CA ASP A 202 -20.49 22.51 -0.03
C ASP A 202 -19.27 21.91 0.70
N LYS A 203 -19.46 20.73 1.28
CA LYS A 203 -18.38 19.97 1.92
C LYS A 203 -17.30 19.66 0.87
N ASN A 204 -16.04 19.97 1.19
CA ASN A 204 -14.84 19.73 0.37
C ASN A 204 -14.61 20.75 -0.76
N GLU A 205 -15.60 21.58 -1.09
CA GLU A 205 -15.46 22.62 -2.09
C GLU A 205 -14.66 23.81 -1.57
N TYR A 206 -14.02 24.52 -2.50
CA TYR A 206 -13.32 25.75 -2.19
C TYR A 206 -13.28 26.72 -3.37
N GLN A 207 -12.96 27.98 -3.04
CA GLN A 207 -12.53 28.99 -4.00
C GLN A 207 -11.15 29.51 -3.59
N LEU A 208 -10.28 29.74 -4.58
CA LEU A 208 -8.97 30.34 -4.39
C LEU A 208 -8.81 31.49 -5.39
N THR A 209 -8.56 32.69 -4.88
CA THR A 209 -8.31 33.89 -5.70
C THR A 209 -6.95 34.46 -5.36
N VAL A 210 -6.13 34.69 -6.40
CA VAL A 210 -4.86 35.41 -6.33
C VAL A 210 -4.96 36.60 -7.27
N ASP A 211 -4.91 37.80 -6.73
CA ASP A 211 -4.95 39.05 -7.50
C ASP A 211 -4.03 40.12 -6.88
N GLN A 212 -4.13 41.37 -7.35
CA GLN A 212 -3.33 42.48 -6.85
C GLN A 212 -3.56 42.80 -5.36
N SER A 213 -4.69 42.36 -4.79
CA SER A 213 -5.07 42.57 -3.38
C SER A 213 -4.58 41.47 -2.43
N GLY A 214 -4.05 40.37 -2.98
CA GLY A 214 -3.51 39.24 -2.23
C GLY A 214 -4.08 37.89 -2.61
N VAL A 215 -3.97 36.95 -1.68
CA VAL A 215 -4.45 35.57 -1.79
C VAL A 215 -5.65 35.39 -0.86
N THR A 216 -6.77 34.91 -1.39
CA THR A 216 -7.97 34.59 -0.61
C THR A 216 -8.36 33.14 -0.84
N LEU A 217 -8.39 32.36 0.23
CA LEU A 217 -8.83 30.96 0.28
C LEU A 217 -10.18 30.91 0.96
N GLU A 218 -11.20 30.40 0.29
CA GLU A 218 -12.56 30.37 0.78
C GLU A 218 -13.17 28.97 0.77
N ALA A 219 -13.79 28.59 1.87
CA ALA A 219 -14.51 27.32 2.00
C ALA A 219 -15.53 27.38 3.15
N ASN A 220 -16.38 26.35 3.24
CA ASN A 220 -17.31 26.17 4.36
C ASN A 220 -16.93 24.99 5.28
N SER A 221 -15.88 24.24 4.94
CA SER A 221 -15.40 23.09 5.71
C SER A 221 -13.87 23.10 5.86
N SER A 222 -13.36 22.44 6.90
CA SER A 222 -11.91 22.27 7.11
C SER A 222 -11.25 21.55 5.93
N ALA A 223 -11.91 20.53 5.37
CA ALA A 223 -11.44 19.84 4.17
C ALA A 223 -11.32 20.76 2.94
N GLY A 224 -12.31 21.64 2.71
CA GLY A 224 -12.25 22.62 1.62
C GLY A 224 -11.06 23.57 1.78
N PHE A 225 -10.78 24.03 3.00
CA PHE A 225 -9.58 24.84 3.26
C PHE A 225 -8.28 24.08 3.01
N VAL A 226 -8.18 22.81 3.41
CA VAL A 226 -7.02 21.96 3.09
C VAL A 226 -6.84 21.83 1.58
N HIS A 227 -7.91 21.56 0.82
CA HIS A 227 -7.83 21.46 -0.64
C HIS A 227 -7.41 22.78 -1.31
N ALA A 228 -7.92 23.92 -0.82
CA ALA A 228 -7.52 25.25 -1.27
C ALA A 228 -6.02 25.48 -1.01
N THR A 229 -5.55 25.12 0.18
CA THR A 229 -4.13 25.20 0.57
C THR A 229 -3.25 24.32 -0.31
N ALA A 230 -3.68 23.10 -0.62
CA ALA A 230 -2.95 22.19 -1.51
C ALA A 230 -2.74 22.80 -2.90
N SER A 231 -3.79 23.38 -3.50
CA SER A 231 -3.68 24.10 -4.78
C SER A 231 -2.79 25.34 -4.65
N PHE A 232 -2.91 26.09 -3.55
CA PHE A 232 -2.10 27.27 -3.32
C PHE A 232 -0.60 26.94 -3.24
N ILE A 233 -0.21 25.90 -2.50
CA ILE A 233 1.20 25.46 -2.38
C ILE A 233 1.82 25.20 -3.76
N GLN A 234 1.10 24.54 -4.66
CA GLN A 234 1.59 24.20 -6.00
C GLN A 234 1.75 25.44 -6.92
N LEU A 235 1.07 26.54 -6.61
CA LEU A 235 1.17 27.79 -7.37
C LEU A 235 2.36 28.66 -6.93
N ILE A 236 2.97 28.37 -5.78
CA ILE A 236 4.09 29.14 -5.23
C ILE A 236 5.37 28.83 -6.00
N LYS A 237 6.02 29.89 -6.50
CA LYS A 237 7.36 29.81 -7.10
C LYS A 237 8.33 30.72 -6.36
N LYS A 238 9.60 30.31 -6.27
CA LYS A 238 10.67 31.21 -5.83
C LYS A 238 10.89 32.29 -6.88
N SER A 239 10.98 33.54 -6.46
CA SER A 239 11.41 34.64 -7.33
C SER A 239 12.91 34.57 -7.58
N ASP A 240 13.37 35.27 -8.63
CA ASP A 240 14.81 35.53 -8.85
C ASP A 240 15.43 36.33 -7.68
N ASP A 241 14.61 37.14 -6.99
CA ASP A 241 14.96 37.69 -5.68
C ASP A 241 14.75 36.63 -4.60
N LYS A 242 15.85 36.10 -4.06
CA LYS A 242 15.89 34.92 -3.16
C LYS A 242 15.02 35.04 -1.90
N ASN A 243 14.52 36.23 -1.57
CA ASN A 243 13.72 36.49 -0.37
C ASN A 243 12.21 36.69 -0.65
N ALA A 244 11.76 36.44 -1.88
CA ALA A 244 10.37 36.61 -2.28
C ALA A 244 9.80 35.37 -2.97
N LEU A 245 8.51 35.13 -2.76
CA LEU A 245 7.74 34.12 -3.48
C LEU A 245 6.78 34.84 -4.42
N ILE A 246 6.57 34.28 -5.60
CA ILE A 246 5.62 34.79 -6.60
C ILE A 246 4.54 33.75 -6.87
N ILE A 247 3.31 34.22 -7.01
CA ILE A 247 2.13 33.41 -7.26
C ILE A 247 1.37 34.01 -8.43
N PRO A 248 1.07 33.26 -9.50
CA PRO A 248 0.36 33.79 -10.66
C PRO A 248 -1.06 34.24 -10.29
N PHE A 249 -1.58 35.25 -10.98
CA PHE A 249 -2.98 35.64 -10.80
C PHE A 249 -3.91 34.57 -11.36
N VAL A 250 -4.76 34.04 -10.48
CA VAL A 250 -5.68 32.95 -10.77
C VAL A 250 -6.98 33.10 -9.99
N GLN A 251 -8.06 32.59 -10.55
CA GLN A 251 -9.32 32.35 -9.85
C GLN A 251 -9.73 30.89 -10.07
N ILE A 252 -9.80 30.14 -8.98
CA ILE A 252 -10.14 28.73 -8.95
C ILE A 252 -11.45 28.54 -8.18
N SER A 253 -12.36 27.76 -8.75
CA SER A 253 -13.54 27.22 -8.07
C SER A 253 -13.53 25.72 -8.29
N ASP A 254 -13.51 24.95 -7.21
CA ASP A 254 -13.17 23.54 -7.32
C ASP A 254 -13.85 22.66 -6.26
N ALA A 255 -14.08 21.41 -6.63
CA ALA A 255 -14.79 20.41 -5.86
C ALA A 255 -14.30 19.00 -6.25
N PRO A 256 -14.28 18.02 -5.32
CA PRO A 256 -13.91 16.66 -5.67
C PRO A 256 -15.00 15.96 -6.48
N ARG A 257 -14.60 15.09 -7.41
CA ARG A 257 -15.48 14.13 -8.07
C ARG A 257 -16.00 13.04 -7.13
N TYR A 258 -15.12 12.47 -6.29
CA TYR A 258 -15.48 11.41 -5.35
C TYR A 258 -15.27 11.87 -3.90
N ASP A 259 -16.20 11.52 -3.01
CA ASP A 259 -16.09 11.85 -1.59
C ASP A 259 -14.98 11.06 -0.89
N TYR A 260 -14.80 9.78 -1.22
CA TYR A 260 -13.70 8.94 -0.74
C TYR A 260 -12.54 8.93 -1.76
N ARG A 261 -11.35 9.34 -1.32
CA ARG A 261 -10.12 9.35 -2.14
C ARG A 261 -8.98 8.81 -1.29
N GLY A 262 -8.77 7.51 -1.39
CA GLY A 262 -7.89 6.75 -0.50
C GLY A 262 -6.55 6.38 -1.12
N MET A 263 -5.55 6.23 -0.26
CA MET A 263 -4.33 5.50 -0.57
C MET A 263 -4.02 4.54 0.57
N MET A 264 -3.78 3.27 0.25
CA MET A 264 -3.35 2.26 1.19
C MET A 264 -1.85 2.08 1.18
N LEU A 265 -1.26 1.97 2.37
CA LEU A 265 0.12 1.53 2.56
C LEU A 265 0.17 0.25 3.38
N ASP A 266 0.79 -0.77 2.81
CA ASP A 266 1.23 -1.98 3.50
C ASP A 266 2.45 -1.67 4.37
N CYS A 267 2.29 -1.78 5.68
CA CYS A 267 3.39 -1.72 6.65
C CYS A 267 3.71 -3.07 7.26
N SER A 268 2.93 -4.11 6.95
CA SER A 268 3.12 -5.45 7.47
C SER A 268 4.29 -6.14 6.79
N ARG A 269 4.28 -6.22 5.45
CA ARG A 269 5.30 -6.92 4.66
C ARG A 269 6.67 -6.29 4.90
N HIS A 270 6.75 -4.96 4.84
CA HIS A 270 7.90 -4.20 5.32
C HIS A 270 7.45 -3.02 6.17
N PHE A 271 8.01 -2.92 7.38
CA PHE A 271 7.82 -1.80 8.28
C PHE A 271 8.35 -0.49 7.68
N HIS A 272 7.61 0.59 7.92
CA HIS A 272 7.94 1.93 7.50
C HIS A 272 7.96 2.86 8.71
N PRO A 273 9.09 3.50 9.04
CA PRO A 273 9.19 4.36 10.21
C PRO A 273 8.15 5.49 10.21
N VAL A 274 7.80 6.00 11.40
CA VAL A 274 6.83 7.09 11.61
C VAL A 274 7.03 8.25 10.63
N GLU A 275 8.25 8.71 10.46
CA GLU A 275 8.56 9.84 9.58
C GLU A 275 8.30 9.55 8.09
N ARG A 276 8.47 8.30 7.65
CA ARG A 276 8.12 7.88 6.29
C ARG A 276 6.61 7.90 6.08
N VAL A 277 5.84 7.40 7.06
CA VAL A 277 4.37 7.40 7.04
C VAL A 277 3.84 8.84 7.02
N LYS A 278 4.34 9.72 7.90
CA LYS A 278 3.98 11.15 7.91
C LYS A 278 4.34 11.83 6.60
N ARG A 279 5.53 11.57 6.04
CA ARG A 279 5.93 12.13 4.74
C ARG A 279 4.94 11.72 3.65
N LEU A 280 4.52 10.46 3.59
CA LEU A 280 3.53 10.00 2.63
C LEU A 280 2.17 10.70 2.85
N ILE A 281 1.67 10.76 4.07
CA ILE A 281 0.41 11.45 4.42
C ILE A 281 0.43 12.92 3.97
N ASN A 282 1.58 13.60 4.14
CA ASN A 282 1.76 14.96 3.64
C ASN A 282 1.64 15.04 2.11
N GLN A 283 2.25 14.10 1.39
CA GLN A 283 2.12 14.02 -0.06
C GLN A 283 0.69 13.72 -0.51
N LEU A 284 -0.03 12.83 0.18
CA LEU A 284 -1.44 12.55 -0.09
C LEU A 284 -2.28 13.83 -0.01
N ALA A 285 -2.02 14.70 0.97
CA ALA A 285 -2.69 15.98 1.12
C ALA A 285 -2.38 16.97 -0.01
N HIS A 286 -1.12 17.02 -0.50
CA HIS A 286 -0.78 17.82 -1.69
C HIS A 286 -1.62 17.47 -2.90
N TYR A 287 -2.01 16.20 -3.04
CA TYR A 287 -2.84 15.72 -4.15
C TYR A 287 -4.31 15.52 -3.78
N LYS A 288 -4.76 16.13 -2.68
CA LYS A 288 -6.16 16.19 -2.23
C LYS A 288 -6.80 14.82 -1.97
N PHE A 289 -6.01 13.79 -1.69
CA PHE A 289 -6.51 12.59 -1.02
C PHE A 289 -7.06 12.98 0.36
N ASN A 290 -7.97 12.19 0.90
CA ASN A 290 -8.55 12.45 2.22
C ASN A 290 -8.54 11.23 3.13
N THR A 291 -8.07 10.08 2.64
CA THR A 291 -8.04 8.85 3.42
C THR A 291 -6.71 8.14 3.25
N PHE A 292 -6.13 7.74 4.38
CA PHE A 292 -4.99 6.85 4.46
C PHE A 292 -5.47 5.52 5.04
N HIS A 293 -5.48 4.48 4.21
CA HIS A 293 -5.79 3.12 4.63
C HIS A 293 -4.50 2.47 5.13
N TRP A 294 -4.45 2.11 6.40
CA TRP A 294 -3.23 1.63 7.04
C TRP A 294 -3.30 0.13 7.25
N HIS A 295 -2.66 -0.61 6.34
CA HIS A 295 -2.54 -2.05 6.41
C HIS A 295 -1.43 -2.43 7.39
N LEU A 296 -1.84 -2.78 8.62
CA LEU A 296 -0.99 -2.88 9.81
C LEU A 296 -0.64 -4.33 10.20
N THR A 297 -1.31 -5.31 9.63
CA THR A 297 -1.25 -6.71 10.06
C THR A 297 -1.30 -7.63 8.85
N ASP A 298 -0.40 -8.60 8.78
CA ASP A 298 -0.42 -9.68 7.79
C ASP A 298 0.39 -10.88 8.31
N ASP A 299 0.66 -11.86 7.45
CA ASP A 299 1.42 -13.05 7.77
C ASP A 299 2.86 -12.74 8.22
N GLU A 300 3.50 -11.74 7.60
CA GLU A 300 4.92 -11.45 7.81
C GLU A 300 5.18 -10.40 8.88
N GLY A 301 4.13 -9.88 9.51
CA GLY A 301 4.26 -8.79 10.47
C GLY A 301 3.00 -8.36 11.19
N TRP A 302 3.14 -8.07 12.48
CA TRP A 302 2.16 -7.35 13.26
C TRP A 302 2.73 -6.00 13.71
N ARG A 303 2.11 -4.89 13.30
CA ARG A 303 2.73 -3.55 13.41
C ARG A 303 2.05 -2.61 14.39
N ILE A 304 1.03 -3.03 15.12
CA ILE A 304 0.29 -2.18 16.05
C ILE A 304 0.40 -2.68 17.48
N GLU A 305 0.78 -1.82 18.42
CA GLU A 305 0.76 -2.18 19.84
C GLU A 305 -0.68 -2.41 20.35
N ILE A 306 -0.93 -3.63 20.85
CA ILE A 306 -2.14 -4.00 21.59
C ILE A 306 -1.71 -4.32 23.02
N LYS A 307 -2.10 -3.48 23.99
CA LYS A 307 -1.63 -3.61 25.37
C LYS A 307 -2.13 -4.86 26.06
N ALA A 308 -3.31 -5.36 25.66
CA ALA A 308 -3.85 -6.62 26.14
C ALA A 308 -3.03 -7.84 25.67
N PHE A 309 -2.29 -7.73 24.57
CA PHE A 309 -1.45 -8.79 23.99
C PHE A 309 -0.08 -8.24 23.55
N PRO A 310 0.83 -7.92 24.49
CA PRO A 310 2.17 -7.44 24.17
C PRO A 310 2.96 -8.37 23.26
N GLU A 311 2.67 -9.67 23.28
CA GLU A 311 3.28 -10.71 22.46
C GLU A 311 3.14 -10.42 20.96
N LEU A 312 2.04 -9.78 20.55
CA LEU A 312 1.82 -9.40 19.15
C LEU A 312 2.94 -8.49 18.60
N THR A 313 3.52 -7.62 19.43
CA THR A 313 4.66 -6.80 19.02
C THR A 313 6.00 -7.33 19.52
N GLN A 314 6.06 -8.06 20.63
CA GLN A 314 7.30 -8.69 21.11
C GLN A 314 7.76 -9.86 20.22
N ILE A 315 6.82 -10.56 19.59
CA ILE A 315 7.07 -11.70 18.69
C ILE A 315 6.64 -11.33 17.27
N GLY A 316 5.36 -10.97 17.09
CA GLY A 316 4.77 -10.79 15.76
C GLY A 316 5.36 -9.63 14.94
N ALA A 317 6.09 -8.70 15.56
CA ALA A 317 6.80 -7.63 14.84
C ALA A 317 8.21 -8.03 14.38
N HIS A 318 8.73 -9.20 14.76
CA HIS A 318 10.11 -9.62 14.56
C HIS A 318 10.18 -10.88 13.68
N ARG A 319 11.11 -10.90 12.71
CA ARG A 319 11.38 -12.09 11.90
C ARG A 319 12.87 -12.25 11.59
N SER A 320 13.35 -13.49 11.64
CA SER A 320 14.73 -13.90 11.42
C SER A 320 14.79 -15.43 11.27
N THR A 321 15.95 -15.98 10.92
CA THR A 321 16.17 -17.44 10.87
C THR A 321 16.04 -18.12 12.24
N GLN A 322 16.04 -17.35 13.33
CA GLN A 322 16.03 -17.83 14.71
C GLN A 322 14.78 -17.45 15.52
N SER A 323 13.85 -16.69 14.92
CA SER A 323 12.59 -16.30 15.59
C SER A 323 11.41 -17.18 15.18
N GLU A 324 10.28 -17.03 15.89
CA GLU A 324 9.03 -17.76 15.59
C GLU A 324 8.47 -17.47 14.18
N LEU A 325 8.77 -16.29 13.63
CA LEU A 325 8.52 -15.94 12.23
C LEU A 325 9.83 -16.01 11.45
N GLU A 326 9.84 -16.80 10.38
CA GLU A 326 10.96 -16.89 9.45
C GLU A 326 11.14 -15.60 8.64
N PRO A 327 12.34 -15.31 8.10
CA PRO A 327 12.55 -14.16 7.21
C PRO A 327 11.57 -14.21 6.04
N GLN A 328 11.17 -13.06 5.52
CA GLN A 328 10.29 -12.98 4.36
C GLN A 328 10.72 -11.81 3.49
N PHE A 329 10.73 -12.05 2.18
CA PHE A 329 11.03 -11.10 1.11
C PHE A 329 12.47 -10.53 1.06
N SER A 330 13.08 -10.27 2.21
CA SER A 330 14.47 -9.76 2.34
C SER A 330 14.99 -9.93 3.78
N HIS A 331 16.25 -9.57 4.00
CA HIS A 331 16.94 -9.56 5.30
C HIS A 331 17.06 -10.96 5.94
N ILE A 332 17.48 -11.97 5.16
CA ILE A 332 17.72 -13.33 5.69
C ILE A 332 18.82 -13.32 6.77
N ASP A 333 19.80 -12.44 6.64
CA ASP A 333 21.03 -12.39 7.44
C ASP A 333 20.88 -11.65 8.79
N GLN A 334 19.73 -11.02 9.05
CA GLN A 334 19.53 -10.23 10.25
C GLN A 334 18.11 -10.36 10.81
N THR A 335 17.93 -9.94 12.05
CA THR A 335 16.57 -9.79 12.60
C THR A 335 15.92 -8.53 12.04
N TYR A 336 14.85 -8.71 11.26
CA TYR A 336 14.02 -7.62 10.77
C TYR A 336 12.89 -7.34 11.76
N SER A 337 12.67 -6.07 12.11
CA SER A 337 11.68 -5.67 13.12
C SER A 337 11.10 -4.29 12.88
N GLY A 338 9.95 -4.03 13.50
CA GLY A 338 9.35 -2.71 13.66
C GLY A 338 7.85 -2.78 13.92
N PHE A 339 7.35 -1.89 14.76
CA PHE A 339 5.93 -1.67 15.04
C PHE A 339 5.71 -0.22 15.49
N TYR A 340 4.46 0.21 15.54
CA TYR A 340 4.04 1.51 16.05
C TYR A 340 3.44 1.34 17.45
N SER A 341 4.00 2.04 18.42
CA SER A 341 3.36 2.23 19.72
C SER A 341 2.04 2.99 19.56
N GLN A 342 1.13 2.85 20.53
CA GLN A 342 -0.11 3.61 20.50
C GLN A 342 0.11 5.13 20.54
N ASP A 343 1.22 5.59 21.11
CA ASP A 343 1.53 7.03 21.18
C ASP A 343 2.04 7.56 19.83
N GLU A 344 2.88 6.80 19.12
CA GLU A 344 3.27 7.12 17.74
C GLU A 344 2.05 7.11 16.81
N ILE A 345 1.12 6.16 16.99
CA ILE A 345 -0.14 6.14 16.21
C ILE A 345 -0.96 7.41 16.47
N LYS A 346 -1.13 7.85 17.72
CA LYS A 346 -1.83 9.11 18.04
C LYS A 346 -1.15 10.33 17.43
N GLU A 347 0.18 10.35 17.42
CA GLU A 347 0.97 11.39 16.78
C GLU A 347 0.70 11.43 15.27
N ILE A 348 0.71 10.27 14.60
CA ILE A 348 0.42 10.15 13.17
C ILE A 348 -1.03 10.55 12.87
N ILE A 349 -2.00 10.14 13.68
CA ILE A 349 -3.41 10.54 13.55
C ILE A 349 -3.55 12.06 13.63
N THR A 350 -2.89 12.69 14.61
CA THR A 350 -2.92 14.16 14.77
C THR A 350 -2.30 14.86 13.56
N PHE A 351 -1.16 14.35 13.09
CA PHE A 351 -0.48 14.86 11.90
C PHE A 351 -1.35 14.75 10.64
N ALA A 352 -2.06 13.63 10.47
CA ALA A 352 -2.99 13.38 9.38
C ALA A 352 -4.22 14.28 9.42
N GLN A 353 -4.79 14.49 10.62
CA GLN A 353 -5.96 15.35 10.81
C GLN A 353 -5.67 16.80 10.39
N GLN A 354 -4.49 17.34 10.72
CA GLN A 354 -4.06 18.68 10.29
C GLN A 354 -4.00 18.84 8.76
N ARG A 355 -3.95 17.72 8.05
CA ARG A 355 -3.89 17.61 6.58
C ARG A 355 -5.19 17.11 5.97
N GLY A 356 -6.28 17.08 6.75
CA GLY A 356 -7.59 16.61 6.29
C GLY A 356 -7.62 15.12 5.92
N ILE A 357 -6.65 14.33 6.39
CA ILE A 357 -6.55 12.89 6.13
C ILE A 357 -7.16 12.11 7.29
N THR A 358 -8.15 11.26 6.98
CA THR A 358 -8.69 10.26 7.90
C THR A 358 -7.85 8.98 7.80
N ILE A 359 -7.49 8.38 8.94
CA ILE A 359 -6.78 7.10 8.96
C ILE A 359 -7.77 5.96 9.25
N ILE A 360 -7.83 4.97 8.36
CA ILE A 360 -8.59 3.73 8.56
C ILE A 360 -7.58 2.63 8.89
N PRO A 361 -7.62 2.04 10.10
CA PRO A 361 -6.78 0.89 10.43
C PRO A 361 -7.34 -0.38 9.81
N GLU A 362 -6.45 -1.30 9.43
CA GLU A 362 -6.80 -2.66 9.05
C GLU A 362 -6.24 -3.68 10.04
N ILE A 363 -7.11 -4.62 10.44
CA ILE A 363 -6.77 -5.84 11.17
C ILE A 363 -7.30 -7.02 10.35
N ASP A 364 -6.42 -7.69 9.63
CA ASP A 364 -6.82 -8.70 8.65
C ASP A 364 -7.16 -10.04 9.32
N VAL A 365 -8.39 -10.53 9.11
CA VAL A 365 -8.87 -11.82 9.63
C VAL A 365 -9.92 -12.45 8.69
N PRO A 366 -10.06 -13.80 8.67
CA PRO A 366 -9.26 -14.80 9.38
C PRO A 366 -8.02 -15.26 8.61
N GLY A 367 -7.87 -14.89 7.33
CA GLY A 367 -6.63 -15.09 6.59
C GLY A 367 -5.54 -14.14 7.07
N HIS A 368 -4.36 -14.19 6.46
CA HIS A 368 -3.29 -13.21 6.71
C HIS A 368 -2.92 -13.02 8.19
N CYS A 369 -3.03 -14.09 8.98
CA CYS A 369 -2.94 -14.04 10.44
C CYS A 369 -1.70 -14.71 11.02
N ARG A 370 -0.73 -15.12 10.20
CA ARG A 370 0.41 -15.91 10.69
C ARG A 370 1.19 -15.21 11.81
N ALA A 371 1.43 -13.91 11.72
CA ALA A 371 2.12 -13.16 12.76
C ALA A 371 1.37 -13.17 14.10
N ALA A 372 0.04 -13.06 14.08
CA ALA A 372 -0.78 -13.16 15.29
C ALA A 372 -0.78 -14.59 15.87
N ILE A 373 -0.92 -15.61 15.00
CA ILE A 373 -0.94 -17.02 15.40
C ILE A 373 0.38 -17.43 16.05
N LYS A 374 1.52 -17.01 15.50
CA LYS A 374 2.84 -17.28 16.08
C LYS A 374 3.08 -16.54 17.39
N ALA A 375 2.49 -15.36 17.57
CA ALA A 375 2.60 -14.59 18.80
C ALA A 375 1.72 -15.09 19.94
N LEU A 376 0.54 -15.66 19.64
CA LEU A 376 -0.46 -16.11 20.62
C LEU A 376 -0.90 -17.57 20.38
N PRO A 377 0.03 -18.54 20.34
CA PRO A 377 -0.30 -19.91 19.98
C PRO A 377 -1.27 -20.57 20.96
N GLU A 378 -1.23 -20.20 22.24
CA GLU A 378 -2.13 -20.70 23.29
C GLU A 378 -3.60 -20.29 23.09
N LEU A 379 -3.86 -19.21 22.35
CA LEU A 379 -5.20 -18.75 22.02
C LEU A 379 -5.63 -19.21 20.62
N LEU A 380 -4.70 -19.24 19.67
CA LEU A 380 -5.02 -19.24 18.24
C LEU A 380 -4.69 -20.55 17.51
N VAL A 381 -3.94 -21.47 18.12
CA VAL A 381 -3.61 -22.76 17.50
C VAL A 381 -4.56 -23.86 17.98
N ASP A 382 -5.15 -24.59 17.03
CA ASP A 382 -5.86 -25.84 17.31
C ASP A 382 -4.90 -27.01 17.10
N PRO A 383 -4.34 -27.64 18.16
CA PRO A 383 -3.34 -28.70 18.00
C PRO A 383 -3.90 -29.97 17.37
N ASP A 384 -5.23 -30.13 17.36
CA ASP A 384 -5.92 -31.29 16.83
C ASP A 384 -6.35 -31.10 15.36
N ASP A 385 -6.22 -29.90 14.80
CA ASP A 385 -6.56 -29.64 13.39
C ASP A 385 -5.53 -30.29 12.45
N GLN A 386 -6.00 -31.18 11.58
CA GLN A 386 -5.19 -31.87 10.57
C GLN A 386 -5.47 -31.37 9.15
N SER A 387 -6.04 -30.16 9.02
CA SER A 387 -6.41 -29.58 7.72
C SER A 387 -5.14 -29.31 6.90
N GLN A 388 -5.18 -29.67 5.62
CA GLN A 388 -4.09 -29.40 4.69
C GLN A 388 -4.54 -28.33 3.70
N TYR A 389 -3.97 -27.14 3.80
CA TYR A 389 -4.25 -26.02 2.92
C TYR A 389 -2.96 -25.30 2.55
N ARG A 390 -3.04 -24.43 1.54
CA ARG A 390 -1.97 -23.52 1.17
C ARG A 390 -2.57 -22.19 0.76
N SER A 391 -2.14 -21.09 1.40
CA SER A 391 -2.52 -19.74 1.00
C SER A 391 -1.89 -19.34 -0.33
N VAL A 392 -2.34 -18.22 -0.88
CA VAL A 392 -1.78 -17.62 -2.10
C VAL A 392 -0.29 -17.31 -1.91
N GLN A 393 0.11 -16.92 -0.69
CA GLN A 393 1.46 -16.56 -0.28
C GLN A 393 2.33 -17.78 0.09
N ASN A 394 1.79 -19.00 0.02
CA ASN A 394 2.47 -20.26 0.34
C ASN A 394 2.64 -20.57 1.84
N TYR A 395 1.69 -20.13 2.67
CA TYR A 395 1.58 -20.57 4.06
C TYR A 395 0.56 -21.69 4.23
N ASN A 396 0.71 -22.50 5.28
CA ASN A 396 -0.20 -23.60 5.64
C ASN A 396 -0.61 -23.57 7.12
N ASP A 397 -0.27 -22.49 7.82
CA ASP A 397 -0.44 -22.30 9.26
C ASP A 397 -0.87 -20.86 9.61
N ASN A 398 -1.56 -20.18 8.68
CA ASN A 398 -1.80 -18.74 8.73
C ASN A 398 -3.27 -18.29 8.89
N VAL A 399 -4.19 -19.22 9.16
CA VAL A 399 -5.63 -18.91 9.21
C VAL A 399 -6.20 -19.12 10.61
N LEU A 400 -6.88 -18.12 11.15
CA LEU A 400 -7.54 -18.23 12.45
C LEU A 400 -8.63 -19.30 12.43
N SER A 401 -8.69 -20.12 13.48
CA SER A 401 -9.78 -21.07 13.67
C SER A 401 -11.02 -20.38 14.27
N PRO A 402 -12.20 -20.47 13.64
CA PRO A 402 -13.44 -19.91 14.16
C PRO A 402 -14.06 -20.75 15.28
N ALA A 403 -13.51 -21.92 15.61
CA ALA A 403 -14.03 -22.79 16.66
C ALA A 403 -13.27 -22.70 17.99
N LEU A 404 -12.23 -21.87 18.06
CA LEU A 404 -11.47 -21.66 19.29
C LEU A 404 -12.03 -20.46 20.08
N PRO A 405 -12.32 -20.64 21.39
CA PRO A 405 -12.69 -19.51 22.27
C PRO A 405 -11.60 -18.42 22.33
N GLY A 406 -10.33 -18.81 22.17
CA GLY A 406 -9.19 -17.89 22.13
C GLY A 406 -9.27 -16.91 20.96
N THR A 407 -9.73 -17.34 19.78
CA THR A 407 -9.93 -16.46 18.62
C THR A 407 -10.91 -15.32 18.92
N TYR A 408 -12.01 -15.59 19.62
CA TYR A 408 -12.98 -14.56 20.00
C TYR A 408 -12.44 -13.61 21.08
N THR A 409 -11.64 -14.14 22.01
CA THR A 409 -10.94 -13.34 23.04
C THR A 409 -9.94 -12.38 22.40
N PHE A 410 -9.16 -12.89 21.44
CA PHE A 410 -8.23 -12.13 20.63
C PHE A 410 -8.94 -10.99 19.88
N LEU A 411 -9.95 -11.32 19.07
CA LEU A 411 -10.71 -10.34 18.29
C LEU A 411 -11.37 -9.29 19.18
N GLU A 412 -11.96 -9.70 20.30
CA GLU A 412 -12.60 -8.76 21.23
C GLU A 412 -11.62 -7.70 21.73
N LYS A 413 -10.46 -8.09 22.24
CA LYS A 413 -9.49 -7.19 22.86
C LYS A 413 -8.79 -6.31 21.83
N VAL A 414 -8.40 -6.88 20.69
CA VAL A 414 -7.78 -6.14 19.59
C VAL A 414 -8.75 -5.07 19.06
N LEU A 415 -10.00 -5.44 18.75
CA LEU A 415 -10.97 -4.50 18.19
C LEU A 415 -11.37 -3.42 19.21
N GLU A 416 -11.39 -3.72 20.51
CA GLU A 416 -11.59 -2.73 21.58
C GLU A 416 -10.50 -1.65 21.57
N GLU A 417 -9.22 -2.04 21.55
CA GLU A 417 -8.11 -1.10 21.55
C GLU A 417 -8.02 -0.32 20.23
N VAL A 418 -8.18 -1.00 19.09
CA VAL A 418 -8.17 -0.35 17.77
C VAL A 418 -9.32 0.66 17.64
N ALA A 419 -10.54 0.29 18.04
CA ALA A 419 -11.67 1.20 17.97
C ALA A 419 -11.50 2.43 18.87
N SER A 420 -10.85 2.27 20.04
CA SER A 420 -10.53 3.37 20.94
C SER A 420 -9.40 4.25 20.42
N LEU A 421 -8.43 3.67 19.71
CA LEU A 421 -7.22 4.37 19.26
C LEU A 421 -7.50 5.23 18.02
N PHE A 422 -8.27 4.71 17.06
CA PHE A 422 -8.53 5.39 15.79
C PHE A 422 -9.87 6.14 15.83
N PRO A 423 -9.89 7.46 15.59
CA PRO A 423 -11.12 8.25 15.61
C PRO A 423 -12.02 7.99 14.39
N SER A 424 -11.48 7.40 13.31
CA SER A 424 -12.25 7.01 12.14
C SER A 424 -13.48 6.18 12.55
N PRO A 425 -14.65 6.41 11.93
CA PRO A 425 -15.82 5.58 12.18
C PRO A 425 -15.66 4.18 11.56
N TRP A 426 -14.60 3.90 10.80
CA TRP A 426 -14.40 2.67 10.05
C TRP A 426 -13.17 1.91 10.55
N VAL A 427 -13.28 0.57 10.54
CA VAL A 427 -12.17 -0.36 10.76
C VAL A 427 -12.24 -1.41 9.65
N HIS A 428 -11.13 -1.60 8.94
CA HIS A 428 -10.99 -2.64 7.93
C HIS A 428 -10.65 -3.96 8.61
N ILE A 429 -11.34 -5.04 8.22
CA ILE A 429 -11.21 -6.38 8.82
C ILE A 429 -10.51 -7.38 7.89
N GLY A 430 -10.04 -6.90 6.74
CA GLY A 430 -9.45 -7.71 5.68
C GLY A 430 -10.46 -8.67 5.06
N ALA A 431 -10.26 -9.97 5.31
CA ALA A 431 -11.10 -11.10 4.90
C ALA A 431 -10.89 -11.63 3.48
N ASP A 432 -9.80 -11.24 2.85
CA ASP A 432 -9.32 -11.73 1.56
C ASP A 432 -8.65 -13.11 1.67
N GLU A 433 -8.56 -13.77 0.51
CA GLU A 433 -7.69 -14.93 0.23
C GLU A 433 -7.71 -16.12 1.22
N VAL A 434 -8.80 -16.30 1.98
CA VAL A 434 -8.98 -17.49 2.83
C VAL A 434 -8.90 -18.76 1.96
N PRO A 435 -7.92 -19.65 2.19
CA PRO A 435 -7.65 -20.76 1.30
C PRO A 435 -8.79 -21.79 1.29
N ASN A 436 -8.98 -22.48 0.16
CA ASN A 436 -9.77 -23.71 0.18
C ASN A 436 -9.04 -24.79 1.01
N GLY A 437 -9.80 -25.67 1.69
CA GLY A 437 -9.23 -26.76 2.50
C GLY A 437 -9.02 -26.42 3.98
N VAL A 438 -9.19 -25.15 4.39
CA VAL A 438 -9.12 -24.74 5.80
C VAL A 438 -10.26 -25.36 6.61
N TRP A 439 -9.96 -25.70 7.86
CA TRP A 439 -10.91 -26.20 8.88
C TRP A 439 -11.60 -27.54 8.57
N GLU A 440 -11.40 -28.13 7.39
CA GLU A 440 -12.06 -29.37 6.96
C GLU A 440 -11.77 -30.57 7.87
N LYS A 441 -10.62 -30.57 8.55
CA LYS A 441 -10.16 -31.63 9.46
C LYS A 441 -9.97 -31.16 10.90
N SER A 442 -10.58 -30.03 11.30
CA SER A 442 -10.71 -29.65 12.72
C SER A 442 -12.02 -30.21 13.29
N GLU A 443 -11.92 -31.09 14.29
CA GLU A 443 -13.10 -31.64 14.99
C GLU A 443 -13.94 -30.54 15.66
N LYS A 444 -13.28 -29.48 16.16
CA LYS A 444 -13.97 -28.32 16.77
C LYS A 444 -14.75 -27.53 15.72
N CYS A 445 -14.18 -27.29 14.54
CA CYS A 445 -14.87 -26.63 13.44
C CYS A 445 -16.03 -27.48 12.91
N GLN A 446 -15.85 -28.80 12.79
CA GLN A 446 -16.94 -29.71 12.40
C GLN A 446 -18.09 -29.66 13.41
N SER A 447 -17.79 -29.67 14.71
CA SER A 447 -18.80 -29.52 15.77
C SER A 447 -19.54 -28.19 15.67
N LEU A 448 -18.82 -27.07 15.48
CA LEU A 448 -19.42 -25.74 15.29
C LEU A 448 -20.30 -25.67 14.04
N MET A 449 -19.90 -26.33 12.95
CA MET A 449 -20.73 -26.44 11.74
C MET A 449 -22.02 -27.22 12.00
N GLU A 450 -21.96 -28.33 12.72
CA GLU A 450 -23.14 -29.13 13.10
C GLU A 450 -24.10 -28.33 13.98
N GLU A 451 -23.59 -27.62 14.99
CA GLU A 451 -24.37 -26.77 15.90
C GLU A 451 -25.12 -25.66 15.17
N ASN A 452 -24.50 -25.06 14.15
CA ASN A 452 -25.07 -23.94 13.38
C ASN A 452 -25.76 -24.38 12.07
N GLY A 453 -25.73 -25.68 11.75
CA GLY A 453 -26.32 -26.24 10.54
C GLY A 453 -25.60 -25.87 9.23
N TYR A 454 -24.35 -25.40 9.30
CA TYR A 454 -23.53 -25.07 8.13
C TYR A 454 -23.22 -26.31 7.29
N LYS A 455 -23.06 -26.12 5.97
CA LYS A 455 -22.81 -27.17 4.97
C LYS A 455 -21.46 -27.02 4.30
N ASP A 456 -20.90 -25.82 4.28
CA ASP A 456 -19.60 -25.51 3.71
C ASP A 456 -18.71 -24.86 4.79
N PRO A 457 -17.47 -25.33 5.01
CA PRO A 457 -16.51 -24.67 5.90
C PRO A 457 -16.35 -23.17 5.65
N LYS A 458 -16.54 -22.69 4.40
CA LYS A 458 -16.52 -21.25 4.08
C LYS A 458 -17.58 -20.43 4.83
N GLU A 459 -18.68 -21.04 5.25
CA GLU A 459 -19.68 -20.37 6.08
C GLU A 459 -19.15 -20.00 7.47
N LEU A 460 -18.12 -20.72 7.96
CA LEU A 460 -17.43 -20.41 9.21
C LEU A 460 -16.63 -19.10 9.13
N GLN A 461 -16.11 -18.73 7.95
CA GLN A 461 -15.53 -17.40 7.74
C GLN A 461 -16.59 -16.33 8.03
N GLY A 462 -17.81 -16.50 7.51
CA GLY A 462 -18.93 -15.61 7.81
C GLY A 462 -19.30 -15.58 9.28
N HIS A 463 -19.24 -16.72 9.97
CA HIS A 463 -19.50 -16.78 11.40
C HIS A 463 -18.56 -15.84 12.18
N LEU A 464 -17.26 -15.89 11.88
CA LEU A 464 -16.27 -15.02 12.51
C LEU A 464 -16.45 -13.54 12.14
N LEU A 465 -16.67 -13.26 10.85
CA LEU A 465 -16.85 -11.87 10.38
C LEU A 465 -18.12 -11.22 10.95
N ARG A 466 -19.22 -11.97 11.16
CA ARG A 466 -20.42 -11.44 11.84
C ARG A 466 -20.14 -11.11 13.30
N PHE A 467 -19.30 -11.90 13.97
CA PHE A 467 -18.87 -11.57 15.32
C PHE A 467 -18.08 -10.25 15.33
N ALA A 468 -17.08 -10.11 14.45
CA ALA A 468 -16.31 -8.87 14.30
C ALA A 468 -17.19 -7.66 13.96
N GLU A 469 -18.13 -7.81 13.01
CA GLU A 469 -19.09 -6.77 12.63
C GLU A 469 -19.93 -6.31 13.84
N LYS A 470 -20.48 -7.27 14.58
CA LYS A 470 -21.30 -6.98 15.78
C LYS A 470 -20.46 -6.30 16.86
N LYS A 471 -19.20 -6.73 17.06
CA LYS A 471 -18.29 -6.12 18.02
C LYS A 471 -17.96 -4.68 17.62
N LEU A 472 -17.54 -4.45 16.38
CA LEU A 472 -17.26 -3.11 15.84
C LEU A 472 -18.48 -2.20 15.96
N ARG A 473 -19.68 -2.69 15.61
CA ARG A 473 -20.93 -1.93 15.77
C ARG A 473 -21.17 -1.51 17.22
N SER A 474 -20.92 -2.42 18.18
CA SER A 474 -21.04 -2.10 19.61
C SER A 474 -20.04 -1.04 20.10
N LEU A 475 -18.91 -0.90 19.38
CA LEU A 475 -17.86 0.11 19.62
C LEU A 475 -18.08 1.38 18.79
N GLY A 476 -19.23 1.52 18.11
CA GLY A 476 -19.55 2.68 17.28
C GLY A 476 -18.80 2.73 15.94
N LYS A 477 -18.28 1.59 15.47
CA LYS A 477 -17.54 1.47 14.21
C LYS A 477 -18.35 0.72 13.15
N ARG A 478 -18.21 1.13 11.90
CA ARG A 478 -18.70 0.42 10.72
C ARG A 478 -17.58 -0.47 10.20
N MET A 479 -17.90 -1.73 9.93
CA MET A 479 -16.94 -2.68 9.37
C MET A 479 -16.71 -2.41 7.89
N VAL A 480 -15.47 -2.60 7.47
CA VAL A 480 -15.02 -2.56 6.09
C VAL A 480 -14.27 -3.85 5.80
N GLY A 481 -14.38 -4.40 4.60
CA GLY A 481 -13.61 -5.60 4.22
C GLY A 481 -13.36 -5.68 2.72
N TRP A 482 -12.40 -6.53 2.34
CA TRP A 482 -12.13 -6.87 0.96
C TRP A 482 -13.32 -7.60 0.33
N GLU A 483 -13.28 -7.72 -1.00
CA GLU A 483 -14.38 -8.22 -1.82
C GLU A 483 -14.96 -9.55 -1.31
N GLU A 484 -14.10 -10.47 -0.85
CA GLU A 484 -14.47 -11.81 -0.41
C GLU A 484 -15.36 -11.84 0.83
N ALA A 485 -15.42 -10.74 1.59
CA ALA A 485 -16.33 -10.57 2.71
C ALA A 485 -17.81 -10.65 2.28
N GLN A 486 -18.16 -10.38 1.02
CA GLN A 486 -19.54 -10.48 0.53
C GLN A 486 -19.99 -11.92 0.21
N HIS A 487 -19.06 -12.83 -0.10
CA HIS A 487 -19.40 -14.15 -0.62
C HIS A 487 -20.11 -15.00 0.43
N GLY A 488 -21.32 -15.51 0.15
CA GLY A 488 -22.02 -16.46 1.03
C GLY A 488 -22.81 -15.83 2.17
N ASP A 489 -23.35 -14.61 1.97
CA ASP A 489 -24.12 -13.86 2.97
C ASP A 489 -23.39 -13.77 4.33
N LYS A 490 -22.07 -13.61 4.26
CA LYS A 490 -21.17 -13.60 5.42
C LYS A 490 -21.45 -12.41 6.32
N VAL A 491 -21.67 -11.22 5.77
CA VAL A 491 -21.76 -9.95 6.52
C VAL A 491 -23.04 -9.19 6.20
N SER A 492 -23.46 -8.27 7.07
CA SER A 492 -24.63 -7.44 6.82
C SER A 492 -24.37 -6.39 5.73
N LYS A 493 -25.43 -5.85 5.12
CA LYS A 493 -25.32 -4.78 4.09
C LYS A 493 -24.77 -3.46 4.63
N ASP A 494 -24.61 -3.34 5.96
CA ASP A 494 -23.90 -2.22 6.55
C ASP A 494 -22.39 -2.31 6.32
N THR A 495 -21.80 -3.47 6.02
CA THR A 495 -20.37 -3.55 5.71
C THR A 495 -20.03 -2.82 4.42
N ILE A 496 -18.94 -2.04 4.39
CA ILE A 496 -18.41 -1.44 3.16
C ILE A 496 -17.46 -2.43 2.49
N ILE A 497 -17.59 -2.61 1.18
CA ILE A 497 -16.79 -3.57 0.42
C ILE A 497 -15.72 -2.84 -0.41
N TYR A 498 -14.46 -3.25 -0.27
CA TYR A 498 -13.35 -2.80 -1.11
C TYR A 498 -13.18 -3.81 -2.25
N SER A 499 -13.56 -3.40 -3.46
CA SER A 499 -13.52 -4.28 -4.63
C SER A 499 -12.20 -4.13 -5.37
N TRP A 500 -11.41 -5.20 -5.35
CA TRP A 500 -10.06 -5.22 -5.90
C TRP A 500 -9.90 -6.15 -7.11
N LEU A 501 -10.72 -7.19 -7.23
CA LEU A 501 -10.64 -8.13 -8.34
C LEU A 501 -11.04 -7.49 -9.68
N SER A 502 -12.13 -6.72 -9.70
CA SER A 502 -12.63 -6.05 -10.92
C SER A 502 -13.77 -5.07 -10.61
N GLU A 503 -14.01 -4.12 -11.52
CA GLU A 503 -15.20 -3.25 -11.44
C GLU A 503 -16.52 -4.02 -11.59
N ASP A 504 -16.53 -5.12 -12.34
CA ASP A 504 -17.71 -5.97 -12.49
C ASP A 504 -18.13 -6.57 -11.14
N ALA A 505 -17.16 -6.95 -10.31
CA ALA A 505 -17.43 -7.45 -8.98
C ALA A 505 -17.89 -6.34 -8.03
N ALA A 506 -17.35 -5.12 -8.15
CA ALA A 506 -17.85 -3.93 -7.46
C ALA A 506 -19.33 -3.68 -7.78
N LEU A 507 -19.71 -3.72 -9.06
CA LEU A 507 -21.08 -3.51 -9.50
C LEU A 507 -22.02 -4.62 -9.00
N LYS A 508 -21.56 -5.87 -8.92
CA LYS A 508 -22.33 -6.96 -8.30
C LYS A 508 -22.59 -6.69 -6.82
N CYS A 509 -21.58 -6.26 -6.06
CA CYS A 509 -21.73 -5.90 -4.65
C CYS A 509 -22.71 -4.73 -4.46
N ALA A 510 -22.56 -3.67 -5.26
CA ALA A 510 -23.44 -2.51 -5.23
C ALA A 510 -24.91 -2.87 -5.54
N LYS A 511 -25.15 -3.75 -6.53
CA LYS A 511 -26.50 -4.27 -6.86
C LYS A 511 -27.13 -5.06 -5.71
N GLN A 512 -26.32 -5.70 -4.88
CA GLN A 512 -26.78 -6.40 -3.67
C GLN A 512 -27.02 -5.45 -2.48
N GLY A 513 -26.78 -4.15 -2.63
CA GLY A 513 -27.09 -3.12 -1.64
C GLY A 513 -25.93 -2.70 -0.74
N PHE A 514 -24.71 -3.18 -0.98
CA PHE A 514 -23.52 -2.73 -0.28
C PHE A 514 -23.07 -1.35 -0.77
N ASP A 515 -22.44 -0.58 0.12
CA ASP A 515 -21.60 0.55 -0.29
C ASP A 515 -20.20 0.01 -0.64
N VAL A 516 -19.59 0.58 -1.68
CA VAL A 516 -18.37 0.03 -2.31
C VAL A 516 -17.31 1.11 -2.50
N ILE A 517 -16.06 0.73 -2.29
CA ILE A 517 -14.87 1.49 -2.70
C ILE A 517 -14.16 0.72 -3.80
N LEU A 518 -13.84 1.41 -4.89
CA LEU A 518 -13.19 0.84 -6.06
C LEU A 518 -11.67 0.86 -5.86
N GLN A 519 -11.04 -0.30 -5.90
CA GLN A 519 -9.58 -0.48 -5.85
C GLN A 519 -9.11 -1.57 -6.84
N PRO A 520 -9.54 -1.55 -8.12
CA PRO A 520 -9.22 -2.62 -9.05
C PRO A 520 -7.71 -2.74 -9.27
N ALA A 521 -7.15 -3.93 -9.07
CA ALA A 521 -5.71 -4.17 -9.12
C ALA A 521 -5.09 -3.80 -10.48
N GLN A 522 -5.87 -3.95 -11.56
CA GLN A 522 -5.43 -3.67 -12.93
C GLN A 522 -5.16 -2.18 -13.19
N HIS A 523 -5.58 -1.28 -12.29
CA HIS A 523 -5.48 0.17 -12.49
C HIS A 523 -4.95 0.93 -11.29
N THR A 524 -4.99 0.35 -10.08
CA THR A 524 -4.81 1.11 -8.84
C THR A 524 -3.69 0.59 -7.93
N TYR A 525 -3.01 -0.49 -8.31
CA TYR A 525 -1.94 -1.09 -7.52
C TYR A 525 -0.59 -0.51 -7.93
N LEU A 526 0.03 0.22 -7.01
CA LEU A 526 1.28 0.95 -7.21
C LEU A 526 2.52 0.05 -7.07
N ASP A 527 2.37 -1.19 -6.59
CA ASP A 527 3.40 -2.23 -6.58
C ASP A 527 3.63 -2.86 -7.96
N MET A 528 2.71 -2.65 -8.91
CA MET A 528 2.85 -3.12 -10.29
C MET A 528 4.01 -2.41 -11.00
N ALA A 529 4.73 -3.13 -11.86
CA ALA A 529 5.77 -2.59 -12.72
C ALA A 529 5.24 -1.44 -13.60
N GLN A 530 6.07 -0.41 -13.83
CA GLN A 530 5.68 0.82 -14.52
C GLN A 530 5.99 0.85 -16.02
N ASP A 531 6.76 -0.11 -16.49
CA ASP A 531 7.07 -0.34 -17.90
C ASP A 531 7.37 -1.84 -18.09
N TYR A 532 7.42 -2.27 -19.34
CA TYR A 532 7.64 -3.65 -19.75
C TYR A 532 9.13 -4.03 -19.77
N ALA A 533 10.04 -3.09 -19.52
CA ALA A 533 11.47 -3.38 -19.41
C ALA A 533 11.73 -4.33 -18.23
N PRO A 534 12.51 -5.41 -18.40
CA PRO A 534 12.76 -6.38 -17.33
C PRO A 534 13.51 -5.77 -16.12
N GLU A 535 14.16 -4.61 -16.31
CA GLU A 535 14.81 -3.82 -15.28
C GLU A 535 13.84 -3.09 -14.34
N GLU A 536 12.58 -2.90 -14.74
CA GLU A 536 11.60 -2.19 -13.91
C GLU A 536 11.33 -2.97 -12.62
N PRO A 537 11.42 -2.32 -11.45
CA PRO A 537 10.98 -2.93 -10.22
C PRO A 537 9.45 -3.00 -10.19
N GLY A 538 8.94 -4.02 -9.50
CA GLY A 538 7.51 -4.24 -9.32
C GLY A 538 7.13 -5.70 -9.52
N VAL A 539 5.86 -5.97 -9.26
CA VAL A 539 5.19 -7.23 -9.62
C VAL A 539 4.32 -7.00 -10.87
N ASN A 540 3.71 -8.06 -11.39
CA ASN A 540 2.90 -7.98 -12.61
C ASN A 540 1.74 -8.98 -12.66
N TRP A 541 1.29 -9.48 -11.49
CA TRP A 541 0.27 -10.52 -11.43
C TRP A 541 -1.08 -10.04 -11.99
N ALA A 542 -1.42 -8.76 -11.78
CA ALA A 542 -2.59 -8.14 -12.38
C ALA A 542 -2.29 -7.71 -13.82
N ASN A 543 -1.25 -6.88 -13.99
CA ASN A 543 -0.68 -6.41 -15.25
C ASN A 543 0.58 -5.56 -14.98
N VAL A 544 1.21 -5.05 -16.05
CA VAL A 544 2.07 -3.86 -15.98
C VAL A 544 1.16 -2.64 -15.96
N LEU A 545 1.46 -1.64 -15.13
CA LEU A 545 0.67 -0.41 -15.00
C LEU A 545 1.51 0.84 -15.32
N PRO A 546 1.71 1.16 -16.63
CA PRO A 546 2.37 2.40 -17.03
C PRO A 546 1.57 3.64 -16.65
N LEU A 547 2.25 4.78 -16.57
CA LEU A 547 1.65 6.06 -16.19
C LEU A 547 0.41 6.42 -17.01
N LYS A 548 0.45 6.19 -18.33
CA LYS A 548 -0.67 6.48 -19.23
C LYS A 548 -1.89 5.63 -18.89
N GLN A 549 -1.70 4.35 -18.57
CA GLN A 549 -2.80 3.46 -18.19
C GLN A 549 -3.39 3.84 -16.84
N ALA A 550 -2.56 4.21 -15.86
CA ALA A 550 -3.04 4.76 -14.59
C ALA A 550 -3.83 6.07 -14.80
N TYR A 551 -3.39 6.94 -15.71
CA TYR A 551 -4.10 8.17 -16.05
C TYR A 551 -5.41 7.93 -16.79
N GLN A 552 -5.47 6.95 -17.68
CA GLN A 552 -6.66 6.67 -18.49
C GLN A 552 -7.73 5.89 -17.73
N TYR A 553 -7.44 5.44 -16.50
CA TYR A 553 -8.43 4.76 -15.69
C TYR A 553 -9.62 5.70 -15.42
N GLU A 554 -10.78 5.29 -15.90
CA GLU A 554 -12.05 5.98 -15.70
C GLU A 554 -13.00 5.05 -14.93
N PRO A 555 -13.22 5.29 -13.63
CA PRO A 555 -13.99 4.35 -12.81
C PRO A 555 -15.42 4.21 -13.31
N LEU A 556 -15.84 2.98 -13.59
CA LEU A 556 -17.17 2.64 -14.09
C LEU A 556 -17.53 3.36 -15.40
N SER A 557 -16.58 3.45 -16.33
CA SER A 557 -16.75 4.13 -17.63
C SER A 557 -17.98 3.67 -18.44
N ASP A 558 -18.39 2.41 -18.32
CA ASP A 558 -19.57 1.85 -19.01
C ASP A 558 -20.91 2.15 -18.29
N VAL A 559 -20.87 2.78 -17.11
CA VAL A 559 -22.06 3.11 -16.31
C VAL A 559 -22.41 4.58 -16.46
N SER A 560 -23.65 4.86 -16.89
CA SER A 560 -24.16 6.23 -17.01
C SER A 560 -24.06 7.01 -15.69
N ASP A 561 -23.70 8.29 -15.75
CA ASP A 561 -23.58 9.14 -14.56
C ASP A 561 -24.87 9.28 -13.75
N ASN A 562 -26.03 9.13 -14.41
CA ASN A 562 -27.34 9.19 -13.76
C ASN A 562 -27.79 7.85 -13.17
N ASP A 563 -27.01 6.77 -13.33
CA ASP A 563 -27.38 5.47 -12.79
C ASP A 563 -27.37 5.51 -11.25
N PRO A 564 -28.46 5.13 -10.57
CA PRO A 564 -28.53 5.13 -9.11
C PRO A 564 -27.48 4.25 -8.45
N ILE A 565 -26.89 3.27 -9.16
CA ILE A 565 -25.82 2.42 -8.62
C ILE A 565 -24.59 3.24 -8.21
N LYS A 566 -24.32 4.38 -8.89
CA LYS A 566 -23.19 5.26 -8.54
C LYS A 566 -23.32 5.83 -7.13
N LYS A 567 -24.53 5.93 -6.56
CA LYS A 567 -24.74 6.35 -5.16
C LYS A 567 -24.21 5.35 -4.13
N ARG A 568 -23.97 4.11 -4.52
CA ARG A 568 -23.33 3.08 -3.69
C ARG A 568 -21.82 3.11 -3.79
N ILE A 569 -21.26 3.85 -4.74
CA ILE A 569 -19.82 3.97 -4.93
C ILE A 569 -19.36 5.16 -4.09
N LEU A 570 -18.76 4.89 -2.93
CA LEU A 570 -18.30 5.95 -2.03
C LEU A 570 -17.08 6.68 -2.60
N GLY A 571 -16.29 5.97 -3.41
CA GLY A 571 -15.16 6.51 -4.14
C GLY A 571 -14.15 5.45 -4.51
N VAL A 572 -12.88 5.86 -4.50
CA VAL A 572 -11.78 5.18 -5.19
C VAL A 572 -10.53 5.17 -4.31
N GLN A 573 -9.74 4.12 -4.43
CA GLN A 573 -8.50 3.93 -3.70
C GLN A 573 -7.39 3.39 -4.61
N CYS A 574 -6.15 3.79 -4.31
CA CYS A 574 -4.96 3.09 -4.76
C CYS A 574 -4.23 2.43 -3.60
N ALA A 575 -3.39 1.44 -3.88
CA ALA A 575 -2.68 0.69 -2.86
C ALA A 575 -1.21 0.52 -3.23
N LEU A 576 -0.35 0.54 -2.23
CA LEU A 576 1.03 0.07 -2.34
C LEU A 576 1.22 -1.11 -1.40
N TRP A 577 1.24 -2.31 -1.98
CA TRP A 577 1.73 -3.52 -1.31
C TRP A 577 3.25 -3.52 -1.27
N CYS A 578 3.82 -4.07 -0.20
CA CYS A 578 5.22 -3.81 0.15
C CYS A 578 6.10 -5.06 0.20
N GLU A 579 5.75 -6.15 -0.50
CA GLU A 579 6.59 -7.36 -0.60
C GLU A 579 8.01 -7.01 -1.05
N ILE A 580 8.18 -6.11 -2.03
CA ILE A 580 9.49 -5.70 -2.56
C ILE A 580 9.79 -4.20 -2.41
N VAL A 581 9.11 -3.52 -1.48
CA VAL A 581 9.27 -2.09 -1.19
C VAL A 581 9.86 -1.90 0.19
N THR A 582 11.19 -1.95 0.29
CA THR A 582 11.89 -2.04 1.59
C THR A 582 12.37 -0.69 2.14
N HIS A 583 12.51 0.33 1.28
CA HIS A 583 13.16 1.61 1.61
C HIS A 583 12.49 2.80 0.89
N GLN A 584 12.85 4.02 1.31
CA GLN A 584 12.19 5.26 0.86
C GLN A 584 12.27 5.46 -0.65
N GLU A 585 13.44 5.24 -1.25
CA GLU A 585 13.65 5.50 -2.69
C GLU A 585 12.78 4.58 -3.53
N ARG A 586 12.70 3.28 -3.19
CA ARG A 586 11.79 2.35 -3.85
C ARG A 586 10.33 2.75 -3.66
N MET A 587 9.92 3.17 -2.47
CA MET A 587 8.55 3.64 -2.23
C MET A 587 8.22 4.84 -3.11
N ASP A 588 9.08 5.85 -3.13
CA ASP A 588 8.89 7.04 -3.97
C ASP A 588 8.81 6.68 -5.45
N TYR A 589 9.69 5.78 -5.91
CA TYR A 589 9.72 5.33 -7.30
C TYR A 589 8.41 4.63 -7.69
N MET A 590 7.88 3.76 -6.83
CA MET A 590 6.65 3.00 -7.12
C MET A 590 5.39 3.87 -7.06
N ILE A 591 5.34 4.83 -6.12
CA ILE A 591 4.20 5.74 -5.93
C ILE A 591 4.18 6.81 -7.03
N PHE A 592 5.31 7.45 -7.31
CA PHE A 592 5.38 8.62 -8.18
C PHE A 592 5.97 8.29 -9.55
N PRO A 593 5.34 8.77 -10.63
CA PRO A 593 4.28 9.80 -10.66
C PRO A 593 2.84 9.25 -10.73
N ARG A 594 2.60 7.94 -10.70
CA ARG A 594 1.24 7.38 -10.89
C ARG A 594 0.23 7.87 -9.86
N LEU A 595 0.64 8.16 -8.63
CA LEU A 595 -0.22 8.78 -7.62
C LEU A 595 -0.85 10.09 -8.10
N THR A 596 -0.12 10.89 -8.88
CA THR A 596 -0.63 12.16 -9.42
C THR A 596 -1.70 11.97 -10.49
N ALA A 597 -1.57 10.92 -11.31
CA ALA A 597 -2.59 10.51 -12.28
C ALA A 597 -3.85 10.00 -11.58
N MET A 598 -3.68 9.19 -10.54
CA MET A 598 -4.79 8.67 -9.71
C MET A 598 -5.51 9.82 -9.00
N ALA A 599 -4.77 10.75 -8.39
CA ALA A 599 -5.35 11.94 -7.79
C ALA A 599 -6.25 12.72 -8.76
N GLU A 600 -5.80 12.87 -10.01
CA GLU A 600 -6.59 13.52 -11.05
C GLU A 600 -7.85 12.73 -11.43
N ALA A 601 -7.77 11.41 -11.57
CA ALA A 601 -8.95 10.57 -11.77
C ALA A 601 -9.96 10.65 -10.60
N TYR A 602 -9.46 10.90 -9.39
CA TYR A 602 -10.26 10.90 -8.16
C TYR A 602 -10.92 12.26 -7.87
N TRP A 603 -10.37 13.33 -8.43
CA TRP A 603 -10.78 14.71 -8.15
C TRP A 603 -11.41 15.40 -9.35
N THR A 604 -10.77 15.34 -10.51
CA THR A 604 -11.15 16.10 -11.70
C THR A 604 -12.28 15.39 -12.44
N SER A 605 -13.29 16.15 -12.87
CA SER A 605 -14.36 15.66 -13.74
C SER A 605 -13.78 15.05 -15.03
N ASN A 606 -14.42 14.00 -15.54
CA ASN A 606 -13.89 13.24 -16.66
C ASN A 606 -13.74 14.11 -17.93
N GLU A 607 -14.67 15.05 -18.14
CA GLU A 607 -14.68 15.98 -19.28
C GLU A 607 -13.49 16.95 -19.26
N GLN A 608 -12.88 17.15 -18.10
CA GLN A 608 -11.73 18.04 -17.92
C GLN A 608 -10.39 17.31 -17.99
N ARG A 609 -10.38 15.97 -18.03
CA ARG A 609 -9.17 15.16 -18.10
C ARG A 609 -8.70 15.02 -19.54
N ASP A 610 -7.43 15.33 -19.75
CA ASP A 610 -6.76 15.24 -21.04
C ASP A 610 -5.30 14.84 -20.81
N TRP A 611 -4.87 13.76 -21.48
CA TRP A 611 -3.57 13.14 -21.26
C TRP A 611 -2.41 14.09 -21.60
N ASP A 612 -2.51 14.79 -22.72
CA ASP A 612 -1.45 15.68 -23.17
C ASP A 612 -1.35 16.90 -22.24
N ASN A 613 -2.48 17.48 -21.82
CA ASN A 613 -2.52 18.52 -20.80
C ASN A 613 -1.93 18.05 -19.47
N TYR A 614 -2.30 16.85 -19.00
CA TYR A 614 -1.73 16.28 -17.78
C TYR A 614 -0.20 16.16 -17.86
N LEU A 615 0.34 15.70 -18.99
CA LEU A 615 1.79 15.60 -19.16
C LEU A 615 2.49 16.97 -19.06
N THR A 616 1.90 18.04 -19.61
CA THR A 616 2.49 19.39 -19.48
C THR A 616 2.52 19.88 -18.03
N ARG A 617 1.46 19.61 -17.26
CA ARG A 617 1.39 19.94 -15.83
C ARG A 617 2.31 19.08 -15.00
N LEU A 618 2.38 17.77 -15.28
CA LEU A 618 3.32 16.87 -14.63
C LEU A 618 4.75 17.32 -14.87
N LYS A 619 5.12 17.66 -16.11
CA LYS A 619 6.46 18.14 -16.47
C LYS A 619 6.87 19.36 -15.64
N GLY A 620 5.98 20.34 -15.51
CA GLY A 620 6.24 21.54 -14.71
C GLY A 620 6.09 21.33 -13.19
N HIS A 621 5.49 20.22 -12.76
CA HIS A 621 5.35 19.83 -11.34
C HIS A 621 6.57 19.05 -10.82
N LEU A 622 7.30 18.33 -11.68
CA LEU A 622 8.50 17.57 -11.29
C LEU A 622 9.52 18.36 -10.44
N PRO A 623 9.81 19.66 -10.70
CA PRO A 623 10.70 20.44 -9.85
C PRO A 623 10.24 20.56 -8.39
N LEU A 624 8.93 20.54 -8.12
CA LEU A 624 8.41 20.54 -6.74
C LEU A 624 8.66 19.18 -6.07
N LEU A 625 8.52 18.08 -6.81
CA LEU A 625 8.89 16.75 -6.33
C LEU A 625 10.41 16.65 -6.05
N ASP A 626 11.24 17.22 -6.91
CA ASP A 626 12.69 17.32 -6.71
C ASP A 626 13.02 18.11 -5.43
N GLN A 627 12.36 19.26 -5.24
CA GLN A 627 12.51 20.10 -4.04
C GLN A 627 12.08 19.39 -2.75
N GLN A 628 11.12 18.47 -2.84
CA GLN A 628 10.66 17.59 -1.75
C GLN A 628 11.53 16.34 -1.58
N ASN A 629 12.59 16.20 -2.38
CA ASN A 629 13.46 15.02 -2.46
C ASN A 629 12.66 13.73 -2.70
N VAL A 630 11.66 13.76 -3.59
CA VAL A 630 10.89 12.58 -4.00
C VAL A 630 11.62 11.88 -5.13
N GLN A 631 12.05 10.63 -4.92
CA GLN A 631 12.75 9.83 -5.93
C GLN A 631 11.76 9.17 -6.91
N TYR A 632 10.99 9.98 -7.63
CA TYR A 632 9.99 9.49 -8.58
C TYR A 632 10.62 8.79 -9.79
N ARG A 633 9.87 7.90 -10.44
CA ARG A 633 10.25 7.36 -11.76
C ARG A 633 10.18 8.47 -12.82
N SER A 634 11.33 8.91 -13.35
CA SER A 634 11.33 9.96 -14.39
C SER A 634 10.53 9.53 -15.64
N PRO A 635 9.49 10.29 -16.05
CA PRO A 635 8.70 9.98 -17.24
C PRO A 635 9.45 10.22 -18.56
N TRP A 636 10.42 11.14 -18.54
CA TRP A 636 11.23 11.51 -19.70
C TRP A 636 12.70 11.22 -19.36
N LYS A 637 13.23 10.12 -19.89
CA LYS A 637 14.65 9.76 -19.80
C LYS A 637 15.42 10.30 -21.00
#